data_AF-A0AAN9QJL6-F1
#
_entry.id   AF-A0AAN9QJL6-F1
#
_cell.length_a   1.000
_cell.length_b   1.000
_cell.length_c   1.000
_cell.angle_alpha   90.00
_cell.angle_beta   90.00
_cell.angle_gamma   90.00
#
_symmetry.space_group_name_H-M   'P 1'
#
loop_
_entity.id
_entity.type
_entity.pdbx_description
1 polymer ?
#
loop_
_entity_poly.entity_id
_entity_poly.type
_entity_poly.pdbx_seq_one_letter_code
_entity_poly.pdbx_strand_id
1 'polypeptide(L)'
;MGIWNKLYHFIMKILASQAMKTVTLGGSAHYDLSSTKVQICKTSQRGFGTKEDKLVRPQTPCEVRFGDSISPPTEHCGEKNNPCRNIDENVVAGDNMLASVSQAPKKMVSINENVKEIILPSAKRSKSFQSSNSLDQHEHTKPLRSILKICVVCALNTIPSLSCTLCYPLQSLSFLKSLKLKDMSQPLTLGSAVVKEVDDSSVLPLLFDYHSIDQKLLQNILYDALVWSTLNCLLVGDKSVQRSGSVPGVGLMHMPFALLPPPFPESYWRQACELAPLFNELVDRVSLDGKFLQESLSRTKKADEFTSRLLDIHSKMLQINKKEEIRLGLVRSDYMLDEKTKSLLQIEMNTISTSFAAVGCLMTGLHRNILSEYGKFLGLDSKRVPANNAVDQYAEALAKAWSEYNNPRAAILVVVQAEERNIYHPQLYNTHHITTIRKTLAEVDQEGEILPDGTLSVNGQAIAVIYFRAGYTPADYPSESEWRARLLMERSSAIKAPSISYHLVGTKKIQQELAKPGVLERFFENKDDIAKLRASFAGLWSLEDSDIVRKAIESPELFVMKPQREGGGNNIYGDALRETLQKLQEAGSQEDAAYILMQRIFPATSAAILVRNGSWHKGHVISEVGVFGTYLRNKDRVIINNESGYMVRTKISSSDEGGVLPGFGVVDTSNWKRETYPKDGGDFLVKNNNNHMEDKKIESPSTAIGRVVEP
;
A
#
# COMPACT_ATOMS: atom_id res chain seq x y z
N MET A 1 -24.77 32.49 -36.10
CA MET A 1 -25.49 32.24 -34.83
C MET A 1 -26.80 31.46 -34.99
N GLY A 2 -27.70 31.79 -35.92
CA GLY A 2 -29.08 31.22 -35.95
C GLY A 2 -29.21 29.68 -36.00
N ILE A 3 -28.30 28.97 -36.68
CA ILE A 3 -28.32 27.50 -36.75
C ILE A 3 -27.99 26.86 -35.39
N TRP A 4 -26.94 27.36 -34.73
CA TRP A 4 -26.54 26.89 -33.39
C TRP A 4 -27.64 27.08 -32.34
N ASN A 5 -28.37 28.20 -32.40
CA ASN A 5 -29.47 28.45 -31.47
C ASN A 5 -30.68 27.54 -31.74
N LYS A 6 -30.96 27.21 -33.02
CA LYS A 6 -31.97 26.20 -33.39
C LYS A 6 -31.57 24.80 -32.93
N LEU A 7 -30.29 24.43 -33.05
CA LEU A 7 -29.77 23.14 -32.59
C LEU A 7 -29.85 23.01 -31.06
N TYR A 8 -29.48 24.07 -30.33
CA TYR A 8 -29.63 24.15 -28.87
C TYR A 8 -31.10 23.95 -28.45
N HIS A 9 -32.03 24.71 -29.04
CA HIS A 9 -33.46 24.56 -28.72
C HIS A 9 -34.02 23.18 -29.10
N PHE A 10 -33.56 22.56 -30.19
CA PHE A 10 -33.96 21.21 -30.58
C PHE A 10 -33.51 20.15 -29.55
N ILE A 11 -32.24 20.21 -29.12
CA ILE A 11 -31.67 19.33 -28.09
C ILE A 11 -32.42 19.50 -26.77
N MET A 12 -32.65 20.74 -26.32
CA MET A 12 -33.39 21.03 -25.09
C MET A 12 -34.84 20.51 -25.14
N LYS A 13 -35.49 20.53 -26.31
CA LYS A 13 -36.85 19.98 -26.48
C LYS A 13 -36.89 18.44 -26.35
N ILE A 14 -35.88 17.74 -26.87
CA ILE A 14 -35.75 16.28 -26.75
C ILE A 14 -35.46 15.89 -25.29
N LEU A 15 -34.56 16.60 -24.60
CA LEU A 15 -34.25 16.35 -23.20
C LEU A 15 -35.49 16.57 -22.31
N ALA A 16 -36.27 17.62 -22.55
CA ALA A 16 -37.53 17.86 -21.85
C ALA A 16 -38.58 16.75 -22.10
N SER A 17 -38.69 16.21 -23.32
CA SER A 17 -39.64 15.12 -23.61
C SER A 17 -39.21 13.77 -23.04
N GLN A 18 -37.91 13.57 -22.79
CA GLN A 18 -37.38 12.40 -22.09
C GLN A 18 -37.67 12.49 -20.58
N ALA A 19 -37.53 13.67 -19.99
CA ALA A 19 -37.75 13.91 -18.55
C ALA A 19 -39.22 13.78 -18.09
N MET A 20 -40.20 13.93 -18.99
CA MET A 20 -41.63 13.86 -18.65
C MET A 20 -42.28 12.47 -18.80
N LYS A 21 -41.51 11.40 -19.05
CA LYS A 21 -42.04 10.03 -19.02
C LYS A 21 -42.20 9.54 -17.58
N THR A 22 -43.41 9.63 -17.05
CA THR A 22 -43.78 9.03 -15.77
C THR A 22 -43.65 7.50 -15.82
N VAL A 23 -42.95 6.94 -14.84
CA VAL A 23 -42.85 5.49 -14.64
C VAL A 23 -43.87 5.07 -13.58
N THR A 24 -44.82 4.21 -13.95
CA THR A 24 -45.80 3.65 -13.02
C THR A 24 -45.11 2.64 -12.11
N LEU A 25 -44.98 2.96 -10.82
CA LEU A 25 -44.50 2.02 -9.81
C LEU A 25 -45.65 1.08 -9.39
N GLY A 26 -45.40 -0.23 -9.43
CA GLY A 26 -46.35 -1.25 -8.97
C GLY A 26 -46.62 -1.15 -7.46
N GLY A 27 -47.84 -1.51 -7.06
CA GLY A 27 -48.34 -1.31 -5.69
C GLY A 27 -47.70 -2.19 -4.62
N SER A 28 -47.79 -1.72 -3.38
CA SER A 28 -47.32 -2.40 -2.16
C SER A 28 -48.13 -3.67 -1.86
N ALA A 29 -47.44 -4.76 -1.52
CA ALA A 29 -48.01 -5.89 -0.81
C ALA A 29 -47.48 -5.88 0.64
N HIS A 30 -48.37 -5.59 1.60
CA HIS A 30 -48.07 -5.75 3.02
C HIS A 30 -47.90 -7.24 3.36
N TYR A 31 -46.84 -7.55 4.11
CA TYR A 31 -46.81 -8.72 4.98
C TYR A 31 -46.30 -8.29 6.35
N ASP A 32 -47.17 -8.41 7.34
CA ASP A 32 -46.86 -8.26 8.75
C ASP A 32 -46.95 -9.63 9.44
N LEU A 33 -46.23 -9.81 10.54
CA LEU A 33 -45.98 -11.14 11.12
C LEU A 33 -47.18 -11.69 11.91
N SER A 34 -47.43 -12.99 11.78
CA SER A 34 -48.04 -13.80 12.85
C SER A 34 -47.51 -15.24 12.86
N SER A 35 -47.04 -15.68 14.03
CA SER A 35 -46.85 -17.07 14.55
C SER A 35 -46.99 -18.27 13.58
N THR A 36 -46.15 -19.31 13.67
CA THR A 36 -46.23 -20.30 14.78
C THR A 36 -44.98 -21.22 14.83
N LYS A 37 -44.79 -21.88 15.99
CA LYS A 37 -43.68 -22.78 16.34
C LYS A 37 -43.61 -24.09 15.55
N VAL A 38 -42.39 -24.64 15.55
CA VAL A 38 -42.00 -26.03 15.24
C VAL A 38 -42.71 -27.05 16.16
N GLN A 39 -43.11 -28.23 15.65
CA GLN A 39 -42.74 -29.56 16.20
C GLN A 39 -43.39 -30.81 15.50
N ILE A 40 -42.53 -31.81 15.20
CA ILE A 40 -42.66 -33.27 15.49
C ILE A 40 -43.51 -34.22 14.58
N CYS A 41 -42.78 -35.08 13.86
CA CYS A 41 -42.87 -36.56 13.69
C CYS A 41 -44.04 -37.34 13.03
N LYS A 42 -43.59 -38.37 12.29
CA LYS A 42 -43.99 -39.81 12.30
C LYS A 42 -45.04 -40.37 11.31
N THR A 43 -44.50 -41.11 10.32
CA THR A 43 -44.84 -42.50 9.87
C THR A 43 -46.26 -42.91 9.43
N SER A 44 -46.29 -43.65 8.30
CA SER A 44 -47.25 -44.69 7.81
C SER A 44 -47.87 -44.36 6.43
N GLN A 45 -48.30 -45.29 5.55
CA GLN A 45 -48.00 -46.73 5.34
C GLN A 45 -48.43 -47.13 3.89
N ARG A 46 -47.78 -48.18 3.34
CA ARG A 46 -48.29 -49.23 2.40
C ARG A 46 -49.10 -48.92 1.12
N GLY A 47 -48.62 -49.51 0.00
CA GLY A 47 -49.41 -50.27 -1.01
C GLY A 47 -49.84 -49.51 -2.29
N PHE A 48 -50.09 -50.17 -3.43
CA PHE A 48 -49.87 -51.57 -3.86
C PHE A 48 -50.08 -51.72 -5.39
N GLY A 49 -49.26 -52.52 -6.11
CA GLY A 49 -49.54 -53.05 -7.47
C GLY A 49 -49.31 -52.13 -8.70
N THR A 50 -49.07 -52.62 -9.94
CA THR A 50 -48.84 -53.99 -10.48
C THR A 50 -48.21 -53.95 -11.89
N LYS A 51 -47.68 -55.11 -12.36
CA LYS A 51 -47.14 -55.47 -13.70
C LYS A 51 -45.73 -54.92 -14.02
N GLU A 52 -44.68 -55.74 -14.06
CA GLU A 52 -44.34 -56.81 -15.03
C GLU A 52 -44.13 -56.31 -16.46
N ASP A 53 -42.86 -56.24 -16.88
CA ASP A 53 -42.39 -57.17 -17.91
C ASP A 53 -40.93 -57.62 -17.67
N LYS A 54 -40.55 -58.74 -18.29
CA LYS A 54 -39.39 -59.62 -17.98
C LYS A 54 -38.27 -59.47 -19.07
N LEU A 55 -37.03 -60.01 -19.04
CA LEU A 55 -36.30 -60.97 -18.17
C LEU A 55 -34.75 -60.99 -18.46
N VAL A 56 -33.96 -61.63 -17.55
CA VAL A 56 -32.62 -62.29 -17.73
C VAL A 56 -31.31 -61.48 -17.91
N ARG A 57 -30.41 -61.62 -16.92
CA ARG A 57 -28.95 -61.90 -17.06
C ARG A 57 -28.71 -63.41 -16.90
N PRO A 58 -27.62 -64.02 -17.42
CA PRO A 58 -26.59 -64.50 -16.48
C PRO A 58 -25.12 -64.58 -16.98
N GLN A 59 -24.20 -64.39 -16.02
CA GLN A 59 -22.96 -65.15 -15.71
C GLN A 59 -21.87 -65.54 -16.76
N THR A 60 -20.62 -65.49 -16.27
CA THR A 60 -19.28 -65.94 -16.76
C THR A 60 -19.19 -67.45 -17.12
N PRO A 61 -18.12 -68.03 -17.75
CA PRO A 61 -16.67 -67.69 -17.68
C PRO A 61 -15.74 -68.05 -18.91
N CYS A 62 -14.41 -68.06 -18.68
CA CYS A 62 -13.31 -68.88 -19.28
C CYS A 62 -12.41 -68.42 -20.47
N GLU A 63 -11.10 -68.39 -20.14
CA GLU A 63 -9.87 -68.92 -20.79
C GLU A 63 -9.74 -69.23 -22.29
N VAL A 64 -8.56 -68.87 -22.84
CA VAL A 64 -7.75 -69.69 -23.77
C VAL A 64 -6.25 -69.57 -23.39
N ARG A 65 -5.46 -70.65 -23.54
CA ARG A 65 -4.00 -70.75 -23.24
C ARG A 65 -3.27 -71.62 -24.29
N PHE A 66 -1.95 -71.80 -24.12
CA PHE A 66 -0.94 -72.51 -24.99
C PHE A 66 -0.50 -71.70 -26.24
N GLY A 67 0.76 -71.66 -26.69
CA GLY A 67 2.04 -72.22 -26.20
C GLY A 67 3.17 -72.00 -27.26
N ASP A 68 4.47 -72.29 -27.07
CA ASP A 68 5.29 -72.56 -25.86
C ASP A 68 6.82 -72.65 -26.22
N SER A 69 7.71 -72.43 -25.23
CA SER A 69 9.15 -72.86 -25.13
C SER A 69 10.27 -72.33 -26.07
N ILE A 70 11.40 -71.86 -25.47
CA ILE A 70 12.78 -72.46 -25.49
C ILE A 70 13.84 -71.48 -24.90
N SER A 71 14.80 -72.02 -24.11
CA SER A 71 16.01 -71.39 -23.51
C SER A 71 17.14 -72.46 -23.43
N PRO A 72 18.35 -72.23 -22.83
CA PRO A 72 19.39 -71.18 -22.89
C PRO A 72 20.70 -71.77 -23.55
N PRO A 73 21.98 -71.34 -23.33
CA PRO A 73 22.82 -71.36 -22.06
C PRO A 73 23.62 -70.04 -21.78
N THR A 74 23.96 -69.54 -20.56
CA THR A 74 24.85 -69.91 -19.41
C THR A 74 26.39 -69.76 -19.54
N GLU A 75 27.00 -68.93 -18.67
CA GLU A 75 28.26 -69.09 -17.87
C GLU A 75 28.43 -67.84 -16.94
N HIS A 76 28.53 -67.93 -15.59
CA HIS A 76 29.70 -68.22 -14.69
C HIS A 76 30.81 -67.12 -14.66
N CYS A 77 31.44 -66.72 -13.54
CA CYS A 77 31.30 -67.03 -12.09
C CYS A 77 32.06 -65.99 -11.22
N GLY A 78 31.89 -65.94 -9.88
CA GLY A 78 32.80 -65.18 -8.98
C GLY A 78 32.24 -64.71 -7.61
N GLU A 79 32.60 -65.39 -6.51
CA GLU A 79 32.09 -65.17 -5.15
C GLU A 79 32.93 -64.23 -4.26
N LYS A 80 32.37 -63.75 -3.12
CA LYS A 80 32.83 -64.10 -1.74
C LYS A 80 32.01 -63.50 -0.57
N ASN A 81 31.19 -64.37 0.06
CA ASN A 81 31.09 -64.67 1.50
C ASN A 81 31.03 -63.58 2.61
N ASN A 82 29.81 -63.45 3.20
CA ASN A 82 29.42 -63.87 4.59
C ASN A 82 29.95 -63.14 5.86
N PRO A 83 29.31 -63.31 7.06
CA PRO A 83 27.90 -63.72 7.35
C PRO A 83 27.19 -63.08 8.60
N CYS A 84 25.87 -63.34 8.71
CA CYS A 84 25.08 -63.55 9.96
C CYS A 84 24.80 -62.37 10.93
N ARG A 85 23.68 -62.34 11.70
CA ARG A 85 22.75 -63.41 12.12
C ARG A 85 21.33 -62.87 12.43
N ASN A 86 20.27 -63.63 12.11
CA ASN A 86 18.89 -63.43 12.61
C ASN A 86 18.66 -64.19 13.94
N ILE A 87 17.51 -63.95 14.60
CA ILE A 87 16.52 -64.95 15.12
C ILE A 87 15.43 -64.21 15.95
N ASP A 88 14.20 -64.09 15.42
CA ASP A 88 12.92 -64.73 15.85
C ASP A 88 12.72 -65.09 17.36
N GLU A 89 11.55 -65.15 18.01
CA GLU A 89 10.13 -64.91 17.66
C GLU A 89 9.21 -64.96 18.94
N ASN A 90 7.91 -64.65 18.78
CA ASN A 90 6.73 -65.18 19.53
C ASN A 90 6.26 -64.70 20.94
N VAL A 91 5.22 -63.83 20.90
CA VAL A 91 3.84 -63.98 21.47
C VAL A 91 3.60 -64.55 22.89
N VAL A 92 2.96 -63.74 23.76
CA VAL A 92 1.85 -64.12 24.69
C VAL A 92 0.88 -62.93 24.82
N ALA A 93 -0.43 -63.18 25.00
CA ALA A 93 -1.48 -62.17 25.15
C ALA A 93 -1.90 -61.92 26.63
N GLY A 94 -2.47 -60.74 26.93
CA GLY A 94 -3.03 -60.39 28.24
C GLY A 94 -3.86 -59.09 28.21
N ASP A 95 -4.98 -59.07 28.94
CA ASP A 95 -6.14 -58.16 28.73
C ASP A 95 -6.08 -56.74 29.33
N ASN A 96 -6.83 -55.85 28.67
CA ASN A 96 -7.64 -54.71 29.17
C ASN A 96 -7.11 -53.69 30.21
N MET A 97 -7.16 -52.41 29.81
CA MET A 97 -7.82 -51.32 30.58
C MET A 97 -8.10 -50.09 29.67
N LEU A 98 -9.28 -49.47 29.84
CA LEU A 98 -9.69 -48.24 29.12
C LEU A 98 -9.04 -46.99 29.74
N ALA A 99 -8.65 -45.99 28.92
CA ALA A 99 -8.84 -44.57 29.24
C ALA A 99 -8.64 -43.62 28.02
N SER A 100 -9.74 -42.95 27.62
CA SER A 100 -9.83 -41.60 27.02
C SER A 100 -8.66 -41.00 26.21
N VAL A 101 -8.88 -40.83 24.90
CA VAL A 101 -8.22 -39.77 24.10
C VAL A 101 -8.91 -38.43 24.38
N SER A 102 -8.22 -37.49 25.02
CA SER A 102 -8.69 -36.10 25.16
C SER A 102 -8.19 -35.24 23.98
N GLN A 103 -9.10 -34.87 23.08
CA GLN A 103 -8.83 -33.87 22.05
C GLN A 103 -8.68 -32.48 22.68
N ALA A 104 -7.52 -31.84 22.51
CA ALA A 104 -7.34 -30.43 22.87
C ALA A 104 -8.12 -29.53 21.87
N PRO A 105 -8.87 -28.52 22.34
CA PRO A 105 -9.74 -27.74 21.48
C PRO A 105 -8.97 -26.72 20.63
N LYS A 106 -9.05 -26.87 19.29
CA LYS A 106 -8.61 -25.82 18.34
C LYS A 106 -9.53 -24.60 18.46
N LYS A 107 -9.12 -23.56 19.20
CA LYS A 107 -9.75 -22.23 19.14
C LYS A 107 -9.10 -21.39 18.05
N MET A 108 -9.66 -21.48 16.86
CA MET A 108 -9.40 -20.56 15.76
C MET A 108 -10.16 -19.24 16.05
N VAL A 109 -9.44 -18.17 16.33
CA VAL A 109 -10.04 -16.83 16.53
C VAL A 109 -10.17 -16.16 15.18
N SER A 110 -11.40 -16.15 14.63
CA SER A 110 -11.74 -15.31 13.49
C SER A 110 -11.71 -13.84 13.94
N ILE A 111 -10.81 -13.04 13.36
CA ILE A 111 -10.80 -11.59 13.57
C ILE A 111 -11.67 -10.96 12.48
N ASN A 112 -12.96 -10.86 12.78
CA ASN A 112 -13.81 -9.84 12.19
C ASN A 112 -14.81 -9.35 13.25
N GLU A 113 -14.94 -8.03 13.33
CA GLU A 113 -15.89 -7.26 14.14
C GLU A 113 -15.86 -7.44 15.67
N ASN A 114 -15.24 -6.47 16.36
CA ASN A 114 -15.74 -5.91 17.63
C ASN A 114 -15.00 -4.59 17.95
N VAL A 115 -15.20 -3.55 17.13
CA VAL A 115 -14.80 -2.18 17.50
C VAL A 115 -15.85 -1.65 18.46
N LYS A 116 -15.52 -1.55 19.76
CA LYS A 116 -16.37 -0.86 20.73
C LYS A 116 -16.39 0.63 20.42
N GLU A 117 -17.59 1.19 20.32
CA GLU A 117 -17.79 2.65 20.26
C GLU A 117 -17.21 3.31 21.51
N ILE A 118 -16.43 4.38 21.31
CA ILE A 118 -15.99 5.25 22.41
C ILE A 118 -17.16 6.18 22.75
N ILE A 119 -17.99 5.76 23.70
CA ILE A 119 -19.01 6.62 24.31
C ILE A 119 -18.31 7.53 25.33
N LEU A 120 -18.29 8.83 25.05
CA LEU A 120 -17.81 9.85 26.00
C LEU A 120 -18.72 9.89 27.24
N PRO A 121 -18.18 9.95 28.47
CA PRO A 121 -18.97 9.83 29.69
C PRO A 121 -19.83 11.08 29.94
N SER A 122 -21.15 10.88 30.04
CA SER A 122 -22.09 11.92 30.43
C SER A 122 -21.94 12.27 31.93
N ALA A 123 -21.86 13.57 32.23
CA ALA A 123 -21.73 14.05 33.60
C ALA A 123 -23.00 13.74 34.43
N LYS A 124 -22.80 13.22 35.65
CA LYS A 124 -23.89 13.06 36.63
C LYS A 124 -24.41 14.43 37.06
N ARG A 125 -25.73 14.67 36.92
CA ARG A 125 -26.45 15.69 37.71
C ARG A 125 -27.68 15.08 38.37
N SER A 126 -27.88 15.48 39.62
CA SER A 126 -28.93 14.99 40.52
C SER A 126 -30.32 15.53 40.15
N LYS A 127 -31.36 14.75 40.43
CA LYS A 127 -32.75 15.19 40.33
C LYS A 127 -33.08 16.20 41.43
N SER A 128 -33.69 17.31 41.05
CA SER A 128 -34.66 18.02 41.89
C SER A 128 -35.81 18.50 41.01
N PHE A 129 -37.03 18.50 41.56
CA PHE A 129 -38.27 18.85 40.87
C PHE A 129 -38.58 20.33 41.07
N GLN A 130 -38.90 21.08 40.01
CA GLN A 130 -39.99 22.09 40.01
C GLN A 130 -40.30 22.57 38.58
N SER A 131 -41.34 23.39 38.44
CA SER A 131 -42.27 23.38 37.30
C SER A 131 -42.14 24.54 36.30
N SER A 132 -42.83 24.33 35.17
CA SER A 132 -43.53 25.32 34.30
C SER A 132 -42.73 26.28 33.40
N ASN A 133 -42.98 26.12 32.09
CA ASN A 133 -43.11 27.12 31.01
C ASN A 133 -41.97 28.15 30.84
N SER A 134 -41.35 28.32 29.67
CA SER A 134 -41.99 28.53 28.36
C SER A 134 -40.96 28.54 27.21
N LEU A 135 -41.47 28.53 25.96
CA LEU A 135 -40.84 28.71 24.64
C LEU A 135 -39.30 28.80 24.55
N ASP A 136 -38.71 27.91 23.75
CA ASP A 136 -37.61 28.27 22.85
C ASP A 136 -37.70 27.50 21.53
N GLN A 137 -37.27 28.12 20.42
CA GLN A 137 -37.39 27.58 19.07
C GLN A 137 -36.16 26.74 18.68
N HIS A 138 -36.34 25.46 18.37
CA HIS A 138 -35.29 24.64 17.76
C HIS A 138 -35.46 24.54 16.24
N GLU A 139 -34.59 25.26 15.53
CA GLU A 139 -34.46 25.15 14.07
C GLU A 139 -33.57 23.94 13.72
N HIS A 140 -34.19 22.83 13.30
CA HIS A 140 -33.46 21.64 12.88
C HIS A 140 -32.88 21.78 11.46
N THR A 141 -31.56 22.00 11.35
CA THR A 141 -30.82 21.82 10.08
C THR A 141 -30.91 20.38 9.59
N LYS A 142 -31.54 20.16 8.44
CA LYS A 142 -31.64 18.86 7.77
C LYS A 142 -30.34 18.52 7.02
N PRO A 143 -29.91 17.24 6.95
CA PRO A 143 -28.81 16.84 6.09
C PRO A 143 -29.19 16.91 4.61
N LEU A 144 -28.28 17.42 3.79
CA LEU A 144 -28.42 17.46 2.32
C LEU A 144 -28.40 16.04 1.75
N ARG A 145 -29.49 15.62 1.10
CA ARG A 145 -29.59 14.31 0.44
C ARG A 145 -29.07 14.36 -1.00
N SER A 146 -27.99 13.63 -1.25
CA SER A 146 -27.64 12.92 -2.50
C SER A 146 -28.15 13.46 -3.84
N ILE A 147 -27.34 14.31 -4.49
CA ILE A 147 -27.36 14.48 -5.95
C ILE A 147 -26.57 13.32 -6.58
N LEU A 148 -27.16 12.12 -6.63
CA LEU A 148 -26.47 10.95 -7.20
C LEU A 148 -27.42 10.00 -7.96
N LYS A 149 -28.22 10.59 -8.85
CA LYS A 149 -28.90 9.90 -9.97
C LYS A 149 -28.95 10.87 -11.15
N ILE A 150 -28.10 10.63 -12.17
CA ILE A 150 -28.29 10.90 -13.62
C ILE A 150 -26.96 10.87 -14.40
N CYS A 151 -25.84 11.41 -13.88
CA CYS A 151 -24.64 11.66 -14.72
C CYS A 151 -23.80 10.42 -15.11
N VAL A 152 -23.91 9.28 -14.44
CA VAL A 152 -22.98 8.13 -14.65
C VAL A 152 -23.32 7.28 -15.88
N VAL A 153 -24.56 7.33 -16.40
CA VAL A 153 -25.03 6.38 -17.43
C VAL A 153 -24.59 6.77 -18.86
N CYS A 154 -24.32 8.05 -19.15
CA CYS A 154 -24.01 8.50 -20.51
C CYS A 154 -22.54 8.36 -20.94
N ALA A 155 -21.62 8.03 -20.02
CA ALA A 155 -20.18 8.01 -20.32
C ALA A 155 -19.63 6.63 -20.73
N LEU A 156 -20.42 5.55 -20.61
CA LEU A 156 -19.89 4.18 -20.62
C LEU A 156 -20.47 3.22 -21.66
N ASN A 157 -21.34 3.65 -22.58
CA ASN A 157 -21.70 2.81 -23.75
C ASN A 157 -22.14 3.60 -25.00
N THR A 158 -21.70 3.09 -26.16
CA THR A 158 -22.13 3.40 -27.54
C THR A 158 -21.96 4.83 -28.09
N ILE A 159 -20.80 5.11 -28.74
CA ILE A 159 -20.71 5.58 -30.16
C ILE A 159 -19.37 5.05 -30.76
N PRO A 160 -19.36 4.42 -31.95
CA PRO A 160 -18.12 4.10 -32.67
C PRO A 160 -17.68 5.24 -33.61
N SER A 161 -16.35 5.40 -33.75
CA SER A 161 -15.62 6.04 -34.86
C SER A 161 -16.09 7.41 -35.38
N LEU A 162 -15.29 8.46 -35.11
CA LEU A 162 -14.88 9.43 -36.13
C LEU A 162 -13.60 10.14 -35.69
N SER A 163 -12.62 10.19 -36.58
CA SER A 163 -11.32 10.82 -36.34
C SER A 163 -11.40 12.34 -36.40
N CYS A 164 -10.69 13.02 -35.50
CA CYS A 164 -10.23 14.38 -35.73
C CYS A 164 -8.88 14.61 -35.05
N THR A 165 -7.83 14.54 -35.86
CA THR A 165 -6.48 14.97 -35.54
C THR A 165 -6.47 16.48 -35.31
N LEU A 166 -5.96 16.96 -34.17
CA LEU A 166 -5.25 18.25 -34.01
C LEU A 166 -4.90 18.49 -32.52
N CYS A 167 -3.72 18.02 -32.11
CA CYS A 167 -3.04 18.48 -30.90
C CYS A 167 -1.62 18.90 -31.30
N TYR A 168 -1.30 20.19 -31.16
CA TYR A 168 0.07 20.73 -31.20
C TYR A 168 0.12 22.04 -30.38
N PRO A 169 1.30 22.51 -29.94
CA PRO A 169 1.43 23.15 -28.63
C PRO A 169 1.52 24.67 -28.75
N LEU A 170 1.13 25.37 -27.68
CA LEU A 170 1.34 26.81 -27.57
C LEU A 170 2.81 27.14 -27.29
N GLN A 171 3.58 27.36 -28.34
CA GLN A 171 4.81 28.14 -28.28
C GLN A 171 4.51 29.64 -28.27
N SER A 172 5.41 30.41 -27.65
CA SER A 172 5.32 31.86 -27.53
C SER A 172 5.52 32.59 -28.87
N LEU A 173 4.75 33.65 -29.10
CA LEU A 173 5.14 34.74 -29.99
C LEU A 173 4.37 36.02 -29.62
N SER A 174 5.14 37.07 -29.31
CA SER A 174 4.65 38.43 -29.14
C SER A 174 4.64 39.15 -30.50
N PHE A 175 3.61 39.97 -30.79
CA PHE A 175 3.78 41.22 -31.54
C PHE A 175 2.54 42.15 -31.42
N LEU A 176 2.77 43.45 -31.56
CA LEU A 176 1.79 44.53 -31.32
C LEU A 176 0.74 44.71 -32.44
N LYS A 177 -0.48 45.16 -32.08
CA LYS A 177 -0.89 46.58 -32.29
C LYS A 177 -2.29 46.96 -31.77
N SER A 178 -2.28 47.98 -30.90
CA SER A 178 -3.13 49.18 -30.92
C SER A 178 -4.63 49.09 -31.26
N LEU A 179 -5.46 49.39 -30.26
CA LEU A 179 -6.63 50.24 -30.46
C LEU A 179 -6.81 51.19 -29.26
N LYS A 180 -6.88 52.49 -29.55
CA LYS A 180 -7.10 53.55 -28.56
C LYS A 180 -8.58 53.63 -28.19
N LEU A 181 -8.89 53.86 -26.92
CA LEU A 181 -10.10 54.56 -26.50
C LEU A 181 -9.76 55.50 -25.33
N LYS A 182 -10.49 56.61 -25.26
CA LYS A 182 -10.05 57.87 -24.66
C LYS A 182 -10.29 57.96 -23.14
N ASP A 183 -9.47 58.79 -22.50
CA ASP A 183 -9.73 59.37 -21.19
C ASP A 183 -11.12 60.01 -21.08
N MET A 184 -11.74 59.84 -19.91
CA MET A 184 -12.41 60.94 -19.21
C MET A 184 -12.03 60.90 -17.74
N SER A 185 -11.24 61.89 -17.33
CA SER A 185 -10.85 62.15 -15.94
C SER A 185 -11.90 62.96 -15.18
N GLN A 186 -12.11 62.67 -13.90
CA GLN A 186 -11.90 63.67 -12.82
C GLN A 186 -11.84 62.98 -11.43
N PRO A 187 -11.15 63.57 -10.44
CA PRO A 187 -10.76 62.88 -9.22
C PRO A 187 -11.67 63.16 -8.02
N LEU A 188 -11.77 62.19 -7.11
CA LEU A 188 -12.21 62.41 -5.73
C LEU A 188 -11.00 62.33 -4.79
N THR A 189 -10.67 63.46 -4.17
CA THR A 189 -9.65 63.57 -3.13
C THR A 189 -10.11 62.91 -1.83
N LEU A 190 -9.28 62.03 -1.27
CA LEU A 190 -9.35 61.64 0.15
C LEU A 190 -7.98 61.85 0.79
N GLY A 191 -7.97 62.37 2.02
CA GLY A 191 -6.80 63.01 2.62
C GLY A 191 -5.65 62.08 2.99
N SER A 192 -4.46 62.68 3.15
CA SER A 192 -3.25 62.01 3.61
C SER A 192 -3.40 61.49 5.05
N ALA A 193 -3.35 60.17 5.22
CA ALA A 193 -3.02 59.55 6.50
C ALA A 193 -1.52 59.25 6.52
N VAL A 194 -0.83 59.74 7.56
CA VAL A 194 0.61 59.50 7.76
C VAL A 194 0.84 58.01 8.03
N VAL A 195 1.49 57.31 7.10
CA VAL A 195 2.02 55.98 7.36
C VAL A 195 3.26 56.17 8.25
N LYS A 196 3.13 55.82 9.54
CA LYS A 196 4.31 55.56 10.35
C LYS A 196 4.90 54.24 9.88
N GLU A 197 6.16 54.28 9.47
CA GLU A 197 6.97 53.06 9.36
C GLU A 197 7.00 52.40 10.73
N VAL A 198 6.51 51.16 10.81
CA VAL A 198 6.71 50.29 11.96
C VAL A 198 7.83 49.34 11.57
N ASP A 199 8.86 49.32 12.40
CA ASP A 199 10.06 48.49 12.32
C ASP A 199 9.68 47.01 12.14
N ASP A 200 9.81 46.49 10.92
CA ASP A 200 9.51 45.09 10.59
C ASP A 200 10.71 44.20 10.90
N SER A 201 10.98 44.05 12.20
CA SER A 201 11.97 43.14 12.74
C SER A 201 11.35 42.19 13.76
N SER A 202 11.63 40.88 13.59
CA SER A 202 11.44 39.79 14.57
C SER A 202 10.09 39.05 14.71
N VAL A 203 9.25 38.93 13.67
CA VAL A 203 8.17 37.92 13.65
C VAL A 203 8.27 36.98 12.44
N LEU A 204 8.66 35.72 12.70
CA LEU A 204 8.44 34.63 11.73
C LEU A 204 6.95 34.57 11.41
N PRO A 205 6.51 34.58 10.14
CA PRO A 205 5.12 34.33 9.82
C PRO A 205 4.76 32.91 10.27
N LEU A 206 4.07 32.83 11.41
CA LEU A 206 3.36 31.64 11.86
C LEU A 206 2.48 31.19 10.70
N LEU A 207 2.53 29.90 10.38
CA LEU A 207 1.67 29.38 9.31
C LEU A 207 0.22 29.66 9.68
N PHE A 208 -0.59 29.99 8.67
CA PHE A 208 -2.02 30.22 8.87
C PHE A 208 -2.63 29.02 9.60
N ASP A 209 -3.18 29.24 10.80
CA ASP A 209 -3.82 28.18 11.57
C ASP A 209 -5.10 27.75 10.86
N TYR A 210 -5.14 26.52 10.37
CA TYR A 210 -6.33 25.98 9.70
C TYR A 210 -7.54 25.90 10.65
N HIS A 211 -7.34 25.93 11.97
CA HIS A 211 -8.43 26.00 12.94
C HIS A 211 -9.02 27.41 13.06
N SER A 212 -8.34 28.47 12.59
CA SER A 212 -8.85 29.85 12.58
C SER A 212 -9.62 30.24 11.32
N ILE A 213 -9.77 29.35 10.33
CA ILE A 213 -10.55 29.62 9.10
C ILE A 213 -12.02 29.88 9.46
N ASP A 214 -12.57 30.99 8.96
CA ASP A 214 -13.99 31.35 9.06
C ASP A 214 -14.91 30.21 8.57
N GLN A 215 -16.03 30.01 9.25
CA GLN A 215 -16.91 28.86 9.00
C GLN A 215 -17.54 28.88 7.60
N LYS A 216 -17.86 30.07 7.06
CA LYS A 216 -18.45 30.18 5.71
C LYS A 216 -17.38 29.97 4.63
N LEU A 217 -16.19 30.54 4.81
CA LEU A 217 -15.04 30.27 3.93
C LEU A 217 -14.69 28.77 3.92
N LEU A 218 -14.67 28.14 5.10
CA LEU A 218 -14.40 26.71 5.24
C LEU A 218 -15.45 25.83 4.53
N GLN A 219 -16.74 26.18 4.63
CA GLN A 219 -17.80 25.46 3.93
C GLN A 219 -17.66 25.53 2.41
N ASN A 220 -17.23 26.67 1.86
CA ASN A 220 -16.97 26.81 0.43
C ASN A 220 -15.78 25.93 -0.01
N ILE A 221 -14.64 26.03 0.69
CA ILE A 221 -13.43 25.23 0.41
C ILE A 221 -13.75 23.73 0.45
N LEU A 222 -14.53 23.28 1.44
CA LEU A 222 -14.99 21.89 1.54
C LEU A 222 -15.86 21.48 0.36
N TYR A 223 -16.84 22.31 -0.02
CA TYR A 223 -17.74 22.01 -1.13
C TYR A 223 -16.97 21.81 -2.43
N ASP A 224 -16.08 22.74 -2.75
CA ASP A 224 -15.25 22.67 -3.96
C ASP A 224 -14.30 21.47 -3.91
N ALA A 225 -13.72 21.14 -2.75
CA ALA A 225 -12.89 19.95 -2.60
C ALA A 225 -13.65 18.63 -2.82
N LEU A 226 -14.91 18.53 -2.37
CA LEU A 226 -15.75 17.36 -2.60
C LEU A 226 -16.20 17.26 -4.08
N VAL A 227 -16.51 18.40 -4.71
CA VAL A 227 -16.83 18.46 -6.15
C VAL A 227 -15.60 18.05 -6.98
N TRP A 228 -14.43 18.64 -6.71
CA TRP A 228 -13.18 18.32 -7.39
C TRP A 228 -12.84 16.83 -7.25
N SER A 229 -12.94 16.29 -6.02
CA SER A 229 -12.67 14.86 -5.75
C SER A 229 -13.57 13.93 -6.56
N THR A 230 -14.84 14.32 -6.75
CA THR A 230 -15.81 13.56 -7.54
C THR A 230 -15.50 13.63 -9.03
N LEU A 231 -15.21 14.83 -9.57
CA LEU A 231 -14.92 15.04 -10.99
C LEU A 231 -13.61 14.41 -11.45
N ASN A 232 -12.61 14.33 -10.57
CA ASN A 232 -11.27 13.82 -10.89
C ASN A 232 -11.03 12.38 -10.39
N CYS A 233 -12.09 11.68 -9.97
CA CYS A 233 -12.03 10.28 -9.52
C CYS A 233 -11.08 10.03 -8.32
N LEU A 234 -10.99 10.98 -7.39
CA LEU A 234 -10.35 10.77 -6.06
C LEU A 234 -11.31 9.97 -5.16
N LEU A 235 -11.65 8.77 -5.61
CA LEU A 235 -12.76 7.96 -5.11
C LEU A 235 -12.30 6.54 -4.72
N VAL A 236 -13.03 5.95 -3.79
CA VAL A 236 -12.92 4.56 -3.35
C VAL A 236 -14.31 3.93 -3.22
N GLY A 237 -14.36 2.60 -3.13
CA GLY A 237 -15.54 1.89 -2.69
C GLY A 237 -15.84 2.17 -1.22
N ASP A 238 -17.06 2.63 -0.91
CA ASP A 238 -17.56 2.85 0.43
C ASP A 238 -17.61 1.52 1.20
N LYS A 239 -16.98 1.48 2.38
CA LYS A 239 -16.95 0.29 3.25
C LYS A 239 -18.33 -0.17 3.73
N SER A 240 -19.31 0.74 3.78
CA SER A 240 -20.70 0.42 4.15
C SER A 240 -21.50 -0.26 3.02
N VAL A 241 -20.99 -0.24 1.78
CA VAL A 241 -21.64 -0.83 0.61
C VAL A 241 -20.92 -2.12 0.23
N GLN A 242 -21.51 -3.27 0.54
CA GLN A 242 -20.92 -4.61 0.34
C GLN A 242 -20.31 -4.83 -1.07
N ARG A 243 -20.96 -4.32 -2.12
CA ARG A 243 -20.53 -4.52 -3.52
C ARG A 243 -19.45 -3.55 -4.01
N SER A 244 -19.05 -2.56 -3.20
CA SER A 244 -18.15 -1.48 -3.64
C SER A 244 -16.70 -1.92 -3.89
N GLY A 245 -16.30 -3.05 -3.28
CA GLY A 245 -14.98 -3.67 -3.47
C GLY A 245 -14.90 -4.69 -4.61
N SER A 246 -16.00 -4.98 -5.30
CA SER A 246 -16.07 -6.02 -6.34
C SER A 246 -16.79 -5.58 -7.63
N VAL A 247 -17.62 -4.54 -7.56
CA VAL A 247 -18.33 -3.98 -8.72
C VAL A 247 -17.90 -2.52 -8.91
N PRO A 248 -17.17 -2.20 -10.00
CA PRO A 248 -16.81 -0.82 -10.30
C PRO A 248 -18.03 0.09 -10.52
N GLY A 249 -17.91 1.35 -10.11
CA GLY A 249 -18.94 2.39 -10.35
C GLY A 249 -20.14 2.38 -9.40
N VAL A 250 -20.21 1.48 -8.41
CA VAL A 250 -21.27 1.47 -7.38
C VAL A 250 -20.71 1.72 -5.98
N GLY A 251 -21.50 2.39 -5.14
CA GLY A 251 -21.11 2.68 -3.76
C GLY A 251 -19.82 3.50 -3.66
N LEU A 252 -19.69 4.54 -4.49
CA LEU A 252 -18.51 5.41 -4.51
C LEU A 252 -18.53 6.42 -3.38
N MET A 253 -17.38 6.64 -2.75
CA MET A 253 -17.13 7.72 -1.80
C MET A 253 -15.79 8.39 -2.10
N HIS A 254 -15.63 9.67 -1.74
CA HIS A 254 -14.32 10.31 -1.82
C HIS A 254 -13.31 9.64 -0.89
N MET A 255 -12.03 9.62 -1.27
CA MET A 255 -10.96 9.19 -0.37
C MET A 255 -10.95 10.08 0.88
N PRO A 256 -10.72 9.55 2.10
CA PRO A 256 -10.44 10.39 3.26
C PRO A 256 -9.22 11.29 3.04
N PHE A 257 -9.37 12.62 3.11
CA PHE A 257 -8.29 13.57 2.83
C PHE A 257 -8.16 14.68 3.89
N ALA A 258 -6.95 15.25 4.02
CA ALA A 258 -6.77 16.56 4.67
C ALA A 258 -7.18 17.66 3.69
N LEU A 259 -7.87 18.71 4.14
CA LEU A 259 -8.45 19.74 3.27
C LEU A 259 -7.40 20.73 2.72
N LEU A 260 -6.31 20.93 3.47
CA LEU A 260 -5.23 21.86 3.16
C LEU A 260 -3.89 21.22 3.57
N PRO A 261 -2.81 21.44 2.80
CA PRO A 261 -1.55 20.75 3.01
C PRO A 261 -0.77 21.27 4.23
N PRO A 262 -0.21 20.40 5.08
CA PRO A 262 0.62 20.79 6.21
C PRO A 262 1.99 21.34 5.76
N PRO A 263 2.65 22.16 6.59
CA PRO A 263 3.99 22.65 6.30
C PRO A 263 5.01 21.50 6.33
N PHE A 264 5.91 21.47 5.36
CA PHE A 264 7.09 20.60 5.39
C PHE A 264 8.32 21.39 4.94
N PRO A 265 9.48 21.28 5.61
CA PRO A 265 10.67 22.03 5.20
C PRO A 265 11.25 21.45 3.89
N GLU A 266 11.66 22.32 2.98
CA GLU A 266 12.12 21.94 1.65
C GLU A 266 13.44 21.14 1.69
N SER A 267 14.28 21.36 2.71
CA SER A 267 15.52 20.64 2.98
C SER A 267 15.30 19.13 3.12
N TYR A 268 14.46 18.71 4.08
CA TYR A 268 14.12 17.30 4.29
C TYR A 268 13.34 16.71 3.11
N TRP A 269 12.59 17.53 2.37
CA TRP A 269 11.95 17.06 1.14
C TRP A 269 12.98 16.60 0.11
N ARG A 270 13.98 17.45 -0.15
CA ARG A 270 15.08 17.14 -1.07
C ARG A 270 15.89 15.94 -0.57
N GLN A 271 16.15 15.84 0.74
CA GLN A 271 16.77 14.65 1.34
C GLN A 271 15.99 13.37 1.04
N ALA A 272 14.66 13.38 1.20
CA ALA A 272 13.81 12.23 0.90
C ALA A 272 13.88 11.83 -0.59
N CYS A 273 13.89 12.80 -1.49
CA CYS A 273 14.05 12.57 -2.93
C CYS A 273 15.45 12.03 -3.30
N GLU A 274 16.52 12.57 -2.70
CA GLU A 274 17.91 12.08 -2.91
C GLU A 274 18.11 10.63 -2.44
N LEU A 275 17.37 10.21 -1.41
CA LEU A 275 17.44 8.85 -0.88
C LEU A 275 16.75 7.82 -1.78
N ALA A 276 15.73 8.21 -2.57
CA ALA A 276 14.96 7.28 -3.39
C ALA A 276 15.82 6.42 -4.36
N PRO A 277 16.71 6.99 -5.21
CA PRO A 277 17.55 6.17 -6.10
C PRO A 277 18.61 5.33 -5.36
N LEU A 278 19.01 5.73 -4.14
CA LEU A 278 19.89 4.93 -3.28
C LEU A 278 19.15 3.73 -2.70
N PHE A 279 17.92 3.91 -2.22
CA PHE A 279 17.08 2.82 -1.72
C PHE A 279 16.67 1.85 -2.84
N ASN A 280 16.40 2.33 -4.05
CA ASN A 280 16.14 1.48 -5.22
C ASN A 280 17.31 0.51 -5.48
N GLU A 281 18.54 1.03 -5.54
CA GLU A 281 19.75 0.24 -5.78
C GLU A 281 20.09 -0.66 -4.57
N LEU A 282 19.84 -0.20 -3.34
CA LEU A 282 19.96 -1.03 -2.13
C LEU A 282 19.02 -2.24 -2.21
N VAL A 283 17.76 -2.04 -2.58
CA VAL A 283 16.79 -3.14 -2.71
C VAL A 283 17.23 -4.13 -3.79
N ASP A 284 17.70 -3.69 -4.96
CA ASP A 284 18.23 -4.60 -5.99
C ASP A 284 19.41 -5.43 -5.44
N ARG A 285 20.42 -4.78 -4.87
CA ARG A 285 21.64 -5.45 -4.38
C ARG A 285 21.37 -6.43 -3.24
N VAL A 286 20.50 -6.07 -2.29
CA VAL A 286 20.11 -6.98 -1.19
C VAL A 286 19.27 -8.15 -1.72
N SER A 287 18.46 -7.94 -2.77
CA SER A 287 17.67 -9.01 -3.40
C SER A 287 18.51 -10.10 -4.08
N LEU A 288 19.76 -9.77 -4.45
CA LEU A 288 20.72 -10.68 -5.07
C LEU A 288 21.47 -11.54 -4.04
N ASP A 289 21.63 -11.07 -2.80
CA ASP A 289 22.24 -11.84 -1.71
C ASP A 289 21.21 -12.78 -1.07
N GLY A 290 20.87 -13.83 -1.82
CA GLY A 290 19.92 -14.85 -1.37
C GLY A 290 20.35 -15.57 -0.09
N LYS A 291 21.65 -15.60 0.23
CA LYS A 291 22.19 -16.14 1.47
C LYS A 291 21.85 -15.22 2.64
N PHE A 292 22.12 -13.92 2.54
CA PHE A 292 21.73 -12.92 3.53
C PHE A 292 20.24 -12.98 3.86
N LEU A 293 19.37 -13.00 2.84
CA LEU A 293 17.92 -13.08 3.05
C LEU A 293 17.50 -14.35 3.83
N GLN A 294 18.07 -15.51 3.51
CA GLN A 294 17.76 -16.77 4.19
C GLN A 294 18.32 -16.82 5.62
N GLU A 295 19.54 -16.31 5.85
CA GLU A 295 20.18 -16.29 7.17
C GLU A 295 19.50 -15.29 8.11
N SER A 296 19.28 -14.04 7.67
CA SER A 296 18.64 -12.98 8.45
C SER A 296 17.20 -13.29 8.85
N LEU A 297 16.48 -14.07 8.04
CA LEU A 297 15.09 -14.48 8.32
C LEU A 297 14.99 -15.93 8.85
N SER A 298 16.10 -16.61 9.13
CA SER A 298 16.14 -18.02 9.53
C SER A 298 15.42 -18.32 10.86
N ARG A 299 15.48 -17.38 11.83
CA ARG A 299 14.68 -17.45 13.06
C ARG A 299 13.23 -17.10 12.81
N THR A 300 12.97 -16.01 12.09
CA THR A 300 11.63 -15.55 11.69
C THR A 300 10.84 -16.64 10.98
N LYS A 301 11.50 -17.47 10.15
CA LYS A 301 10.91 -18.67 9.51
C LYS A 301 10.24 -19.65 10.50
N LYS A 302 10.73 -19.74 11.73
CA LYS A 302 10.18 -20.61 12.78
C LYS A 302 9.04 -19.96 13.56
N ALA A 303 9.01 -18.63 13.58
CA ALA A 303 8.06 -17.83 14.35
C ALA A 303 6.85 -17.35 13.53
N ASP A 304 7.00 -17.19 12.21
CA ASP A 304 5.99 -16.68 11.31
C ASP A 304 5.80 -17.57 10.08
N GLU A 305 4.65 -18.26 10.03
CA GLU A 305 4.27 -19.14 8.92
C GLU A 305 4.22 -18.40 7.57
N PHE A 306 3.77 -17.14 7.55
CA PHE A 306 3.66 -16.38 6.32
C PHE A 306 5.05 -16.10 5.70
N THR A 307 5.98 -15.55 6.49
CA THR A 307 7.37 -15.36 6.06
C THR A 307 8.05 -16.70 5.73
N SER A 308 7.74 -17.78 6.45
CA SER A 308 8.22 -19.13 6.16
C SER A 308 7.87 -19.60 4.75
N ARG A 309 6.60 -19.41 4.34
CA ARG A 309 6.10 -19.76 3.01
C ARG A 309 6.70 -18.89 1.90
N LEU A 310 6.96 -17.60 2.17
CA LEU A 310 7.72 -16.74 1.24
C LEU A 310 9.17 -17.22 1.06
N LEU A 311 9.83 -17.60 2.16
CA LEU A 311 11.19 -18.17 2.13
C LEU A 311 11.24 -19.52 1.41
N ASP A 312 10.20 -20.36 1.50
CA ASP A 312 10.12 -21.61 0.74
C ASP A 312 10.08 -21.40 -0.77
N ILE A 313 9.36 -20.38 -1.24
CA ILE A 313 9.34 -19.99 -2.66
C ILE A 313 10.71 -19.47 -3.08
N HIS A 314 11.33 -18.61 -2.28
CA HIS A 314 12.68 -18.10 -2.53
C HIS A 314 13.73 -19.23 -2.57
N SER A 315 13.70 -20.17 -1.62
CA SER A 315 14.57 -21.36 -1.62
C SER A 315 14.42 -22.19 -2.90
N LYS A 316 13.20 -22.37 -3.41
CA LYS A 316 12.96 -23.07 -4.67
C LYS A 316 13.55 -22.31 -5.88
N MET A 317 13.56 -20.97 -5.86
CA MET A 317 14.18 -20.18 -6.94
C MET A 317 15.72 -20.28 -6.91
N LEU A 318 16.31 -20.27 -5.71
CA LEU A 318 17.75 -20.50 -5.52
C LEU A 318 18.16 -21.91 -5.97
N GLN A 319 17.38 -22.95 -5.63
CA GLN A 319 17.64 -24.33 -6.06
C GLN A 319 17.59 -24.53 -7.57
N ILE A 320 16.69 -23.82 -8.26
CA ILE A 320 16.58 -23.83 -9.73
C ILE A 320 17.70 -22.95 -10.37
N ASN A 321 18.46 -22.20 -9.56
CA ASN A 321 19.45 -21.21 -9.99
C ASN A 321 18.88 -20.23 -11.02
N LYS A 322 17.65 -19.76 -10.76
CA LYS A 322 16.93 -18.89 -11.68
C LYS A 322 17.64 -17.53 -11.78
N LYS A 323 18.10 -17.18 -12.98
CA LYS A 323 18.64 -15.85 -13.28
C LYS A 323 17.51 -14.91 -13.70
N GLU A 324 17.23 -13.91 -12.87
CA GLU A 324 16.32 -12.80 -13.21
C GLU A 324 17.14 -11.67 -13.84
N GLU A 325 17.35 -11.74 -15.16
CA GLU A 325 18.15 -10.75 -15.89
C GLU A 325 17.47 -9.38 -15.92
N ILE A 326 16.14 -9.34 -16.07
CA ILE A 326 15.33 -8.12 -16.01
C ILE A 326 14.61 -8.04 -14.67
N ARG A 327 14.85 -6.97 -13.91
CA ARG A 327 14.29 -6.76 -12.56
C ARG A 327 13.64 -5.38 -12.44
N LEU A 328 12.42 -5.35 -11.90
CA LEU A 328 11.57 -4.17 -11.79
C LEU A 328 11.19 -3.92 -10.33
N GLY A 329 11.56 -2.75 -9.80
CA GLY A 329 11.14 -2.23 -8.51
C GLY A 329 10.11 -1.11 -8.68
N LEU A 330 8.95 -1.26 -8.03
CA LEU A 330 7.94 -0.21 -7.85
C LEU A 330 7.75 -0.02 -6.33
N VAL A 331 8.60 0.82 -5.73
CA VAL A 331 8.83 0.85 -4.28
C VAL A 331 8.43 2.18 -3.66
N ARG A 332 8.22 2.22 -2.34
CA ARG A 332 7.95 3.46 -1.61
C ARG A 332 8.67 3.46 -0.26
N SER A 333 9.56 4.42 -0.06
CA SER A 333 10.19 4.65 1.23
C SER A 333 9.37 5.67 2.01
N ASP A 334 8.88 5.29 3.18
CA ASP A 334 8.06 6.15 4.04
C ASP A 334 8.90 6.77 5.15
N TYR A 335 8.67 8.04 5.46
CA TYR A 335 9.48 8.84 6.39
C TYR A 335 8.64 9.71 7.33
N MET A 336 9.19 9.99 8.51
CA MET A 336 8.73 11.04 9.42
C MET A 336 9.90 11.95 9.81
N LEU A 337 9.63 13.25 9.96
CA LEU A 337 10.58 14.21 10.49
C LEU A 337 10.45 14.26 12.02
N ASP A 338 11.45 13.76 12.74
CA ASP A 338 11.43 13.75 14.21
C ASP A 338 11.66 15.15 14.79
N GLU A 339 10.81 15.57 15.72
CA GLU A 339 10.83 16.93 16.26
C GLU A 339 12.04 17.20 17.14
N LYS A 340 12.53 16.21 17.89
CA LYS A 340 13.61 16.40 18.86
C LYS A 340 14.98 16.42 18.18
N THR A 341 15.22 15.44 17.30
CA THR A 341 16.49 15.30 16.59
C THR A 341 16.61 16.17 15.35
N LYS A 342 15.47 16.63 14.80
CA LYS A 342 15.38 17.29 13.49
C LYS A 342 15.95 16.42 12.35
N SER A 343 15.77 15.10 12.47
CA SER A 343 16.19 14.13 11.45
C SER A 343 14.99 13.59 10.68
N LEU A 344 15.12 13.48 9.36
CA LEU A 344 14.19 12.71 8.53
C LEU A 344 14.51 11.22 8.70
N LEU A 345 13.61 10.48 9.35
CA LEU A 345 13.81 9.08 9.69
C LEU A 345 12.83 8.17 8.93
N GLN A 346 13.35 7.10 8.33
CA GLN A 346 12.59 6.11 7.57
C GLN A 346 11.72 5.27 8.52
N ILE A 347 10.43 5.22 8.25
CA ILE A 347 9.43 4.38 8.92
C ILE A 347 9.52 2.94 8.42
N GLU A 348 9.48 2.75 7.10
CA GLU A 348 9.50 1.45 6.44
C GLU A 348 9.87 1.59 4.95
N MET A 349 10.31 0.49 4.34
CA MET A 349 10.53 0.38 2.90
C MET A 349 9.51 -0.58 2.30
N ASN A 350 8.53 -0.05 1.56
CA ASN A 350 7.48 -0.85 0.92
C ASN A 350 8.01 -1.35 -0.43
N THR A 351 8.22 -2.67 -0.58
CA THR A 351 8.69 -3.25 -1.85
C THR A 351 7.58 -3.96 -2.66
N ILE A 352 6.40 -4.17 -2.08
CA ILE A 352 5.24 -4.84 -2.70
C ILE A 352 3.97 -3.97 -2.61
N SER A 353 3.10 -4.04 -3.63
CA SER A 353 1.77 -3.41 -3.65
C SER A 353 1.74 -1.94 -3.18
N THR A 354 2.71 -1.15 -3.63
CA THR A 354 2.90 0.23 -3.19
C THR A 354 1.73 1.12 -3.65
N SER A 355 0.75 1.25 -2.78
CA SER A 355 -0.49 1.96 -3.06
C SER A 355 -0.31 3.48 -3.11
N PHE A 356 -1.32 4.16 -3.64
CA PHE A 356 -1.50 5.61 -3.66
C PHE A 356 -0.62 6.45 -4.63
N ALA A 357 0.07 5.85 -5.62
CA ALA A 357 0.72 6.64 -6.68
C ALA A 357 -0.27 7.56 -7.43
N ALA A 358 -1.41 7.01 -7.88
CA ALA A 358 -2.51 7.78 -8.46
C ALA A 358 -3.13 8.80 -7.49
N VAL A 359 -3.38 8.36 -6.26
CA VAL A 359 -4.05 9.16 -5.22
C VAL A 359 -3.19 10.34 -4.77
N GLY A 360 -1.87 10.18 -4.67
CA GLY A 360 -0.92 11.27 -4.39
C GLY A 360 -0.91 12.33 -5.50
N CYS A 361 -0.95 11.90 -6.77
CA CYS A 361 -1.07 12.81 -7.91
C CYS A 361 -2.41 13.59 -7.86
N LEU A 362 -3.52 12.90 -7.58
CA LEU A 362 -4.83 13.53 -7.44
C LEU A 362 -4.90 14.49 -6.24
N MET A 363 -4.36 14.12 -5.07
CA MET A 363 -4.24 15.03 -3.91
C MET A 363 -3.41 16.28 -4.22
N THR A 364 -2.37 16.12 -5.04
CA THR A 364 -1.55 17.23 -5.54
C THR A 364 -2.36 18.15 -6.44
N GLY A 365 -3.22 17.59 -7.32
CA GLY A 365 -4.19 18.34 -8.11
C GLY A 365 -5.21 19.10 -7.26
N LEU A 366 -5.81 18.41 -6.28
CA LEU A 366 -6.80 18.97 -5.34
C LEU A 366 -6.22 20.18 -4.60
N HIS A 367 -5.12 19.99 -3.87
CA HIS A 367 -4.52 21.07 -3.09
C HIS A 367 -4.04 22.23 -3.97
N ARG A 368 -3.50 21.95 -5.17
CA ARG A 368 -3.13 23.04 -6.10
C ARG A 368 -4.32 23.81 -6.62
N ASN A 369 -5.46 23.17 -6.90
CA ASN A 369 -6.69 23.86 -7.30
C ASN A 369 -7.24 24.72 -6.15
N ILE A 370 -7.46 24.12 -4.97
CA ILE A 370 -7.94 24.84 -3.77
C ILE A 370 -7.02 26.02 -3.42
N LEU A 371 -5.70 25.85 -3.43
CA LEU A 371 -4.77 26.95 -3.15
C LEU A 371 -4.69 28.00 -4.27
N SER A 372 -5.07 27.68 -5.50
CA SER A 372 -5.11 28.68 -6.58
C SER A 372 -6.33 29.60 -6.46
N GLU A 373 -7.44 29.10 -5.92
CA GLU A 373 -8.67 29.87 -5.69
C GLU A 373 -8.65 30.57 -4.32
N TYR A 374 -8.28 29.84 -3.26
CA TYR A 374 -8.38 30.30 -1.87
C TYR A 374 -7.06 30.74 -1.24
N GLY A 375 -5.90 30.42 -1.84
CA GLY A 375 -4.58 30.65 -1.24
C GLY A 375 -4.28 32.10 -0.86
N LYS A 376 -4.84 33.09 -1.59
CA LYS A 376 -4.74 34.51 -1.24
C LYS A 376 -5.34 34.86 0.12
N PHE A 377 -6.44 34.22 0.51
CA PHE A 377 -7.07 34.43 1.82
C PHE A 377 -6.33 33.70 2.95
N LEU A 378 -5.59 32.64 2.61
CA LEU A 378 -4.88 31.77 3.54
C LEU A 378 -3.37 32.11 3.67
N GLY A 379 -2.86 33.04 2.86
CA GLY A 379 -1.41 33.32 2.79
C GLY A 379 -0.58 32.19 2.16
N LEU A 380 -1.20 31.34 1.34
CA LEU A 380 -0.61 30.12 0.76
C LEU A 380 -0.47 30.23 -0.77
N ASP A 381 0.55 29.57 -1.32
CA ASP A 381 0.84 29.53 -2.77
C ASP A 381 0.79 28.07 -3.26
N SER A 382 -0.02 27.79 -4.27
CA SER A 382 -0.16 26.46 -4.88
C SER A 382 1.17 25.92 -5.45
N LYS A 383 2.11 26.79 -5.81
CA LYS A 383 3.46 26.40 -6.29
C LYS A 383 4.35 25.80 -5.22
N ARG A 384 4.01 25.97 -3.94
CA ARG A 384 4.74 25.35 -2.81
C ARG A 384 4.30 23.91 -2.53
N VAL A 385 3.19 23.46 -3.11
CA VAL A 385 2.88 22.03 -3.17
C VAL A 385 3.74 21.42 -4.29
N PRO A 386 4.62 20.43 -4.02
CA PRO A 386 5.48 19.84 -5.03
C PRO A 386 4.72 19.31 -6.26
N ALA A 387 5.43 19.17 -7.39
CA ALA A 387 4.86 18.47 -8.54
C ALA A 387 4.84 16.97 -8.26
N ASN A 388 3.85 16.26 -8.80
CA ASN A 388 3.69 14.83 -8.58
C ASN A 388 3.25 14.15 -9.89
N ASN A 389 4.06 13.19 -10.33
CA ASN A 389 3.88 12.41 -11.56
C ASN A 389 4.02 10.90 -11.27
N ALA A 390 3.87 10.48 -10.00
CA ALA A 390 4.15 9.12 -9.55
C ALA A 390 3.41 8.04 -10.34
N VAL A 391 2.18 8.35 -10.73
CA VAL A 391 1.33 7.42 -11.47
C VAL A 391 1.81 7.21 -12.92
N ASP A 392 2.32 8.27 -13.55
CA ASP A 392 2.87 8.22 -14.90
C ASP A 392 4.26 7.55 -14.88
N GLN A 393 5.08 7.81 -13.86
CA GLN A 393 6.37 7.12 -13.68
C GLN A 393 6.17 5.61 -13.46
N TYR A 394 5.17 5.19 -12.68
CA TYR A 394 4.81 3.79 -12.50
C TYR A 394 4.33 3.14 -13.81
N ALA A 395 3.51 3.86 -14.59
CA ALA A 395 3.03 3.39 -15.88
C ALA A 395 4.19 3.20 -16.87
N GLU A 396 5.07 4.20 -16.96
CA GLU A 396 6.28 4.20 -17.79
C GLU A 396 7.26 3.07 -17.41
N ALA A 397 7.46 2.82 -16.11
CA ALA A 397 8.33 1.73 -15.65
C ALA A 397 7.77 0.35 -16.00
N LEU A 398 6.45 0.15 -15.88
CA LEU A 398 5.77 -1.07 -16.33
C LEU A 398 5.85 -1.24 -17.86
N ALA A 399 5.67 -0.16 -18.62
CA ALA A 399 5.75 -0.17 -20.08
C ALA A 399 7.18 -0.45 -20.59
N LYS A 400 8.20 0.11 -19.94
CA LYS A 400 9.62 -0.20 -20.25
C LYS A 400 9.99 -1.63 -19.88
N ALA A 401 9.53 -2.15 -18.74
CA ALA A 401 9.76 -3.56 -18.40
C ALA A 401 9.12 -4.52 -19.40
N TRP A 402 7.88 -4.24 -19.83
CA TRP A 402 7.21 -4.98 -20.90
C TRP A 402 7.97 -4.90 -22.23
N SER A 403 8.54 -3.73 -22.55
CA SER A 403 9.35 -3.52 -23.76
C SER A 403 10.68 -4.31 -23.71
N GLU A 404 11.33 -4.38 -22.55
CA GLU A 404 12.55 -5.18 -22.34
C GLU A 404 12.28 -6.70 -22.37
N TYR A 405 11.09 -7.15 -21.99
CA TYR A 405 10.64 -8.54 -22.21
C TYR A 405 10.44 -8.83 -23.72
N ASN A 406 10.18 -7.80 -24.52
CA ASN A 406 10.20 -7.84 -25.99
C ASN A 406 9.27 -8.89 -26.64
N ASN A 407 8.03 -9.00 -26.13
CA ASN A 407 6.96 -9.76 -26.78
C ASN A 407 5.72 -8.87 -26.99
N PRO A 408 5.47 -8.36 -28.21
CA PRO A 408 4.41 -7.37 -28.46
C PRO A 408 2.99 -7.93 -28.33
N ARG A 409 2.82 -9.26 -28.18
CA ARG A 409 1.52 -9.91 -27.95
C ARG A 409 1.28 -10.27 -26.49
N ALA A 410 2.28 -10.11 -25.62
CA ALA A 410 2.15 -10.42 -24.21
C ALA A 410 1.42 -9.29 -23.45
N ALA A 411 0.72 -9.64 -22.38
CA ALA A 411 0.00 -8.71 -21.51
C ALA A 411 0.77 -8.44 -20.20
N ILE A 412 0.31 -7.44 -19.46
CA ILE A 412 0.67 -7.24 -18.04
C ILE A 412 -0.44 -7.85 -17.18
N LEU A 413 -0.06 -8.80 -16.32
CA LEU A 413 -0.93 -9.39 -15.31
C LEU A 413 -0.90 -8.51 -14.05
N VAL A 414 -2.05 -8.00 -13.63
CA VAL A 414 -2.20 -7.30 -12.35
C VAL A 414 -2.85 -8.25 -11.36
N VAL A 415 -2.08 -8.70 -10.37
CA VAL A 415 -2.55 -9.63 -9.32
C VAL A 415 -3.26 -8.83 -8.24
N VAL A 416 -4.53 -9.12 -7.98
CA VAL A 416 -5.41 -8.28 -7.13
C VAL A 416 -6.08 -9.07 -6.01
N GLN A 417 -6.54 -8.38 -4.97
CA GLN A 417 -7.40 -8.97 -3.94
C GLN A 417 -8.80 -9.23 -4.49
N ALA A 418 -9.53 -10.20 -3.92
CA ALA A 418 -10.89 -10.54 -4.33
C ALA A 418 -11.91 -9.42 -4.00
N GLU A 419 -11.70 -8.72 -2.88
CA GLU A 419 -12.34 -7.44 -2.57
C GLU A 419 -11.27 -6.35 -2.54
N GLU A 420 -11.35 -5.38 -3.45
CA GLU A 420 -10.45 -4.23 -3.52
C GLU A 420 -11.30 -2.96 -3.58
N ARG A 421 -11.32 -2.16 -2.49
CA ARG A 421 -12.07 -0.89 -2.48
C ARG A 421 -11.32 0.24 -3.19
N ASN A 422 -10.03 0.05 -3.44
CA ASN A 422 -9.14 0.96 -4.16
C ASN A 422 -8.92 0.48 -5.61
N ILE A 423 -9.98 0.05 -6.32
CA ILE A 423 -9.92 -0.44 -7.72
C ILE A 423 -9.45 0.65 -8.70
N TYR A 424 -9.76 1.92 -8.43
CA TYR A 424 -9.64 3.05 -9.35
C TYR A 424 -8.18 3.50 -9.57
N HIS A 425 -7.41 2.66 -10.27
CA HIS A 425 -6.09 2.96 -10.80
C HIS A 425 -6.18 3.25 -12.31
N PRO A 426 -5.33 4.14 -12.87
CA PRO A 426 -5.37 4.44 -14.29
C PRO A 426 -4.98 3.25 -15.17
N GLN A 427 -5.46 3.31 -16.41
CA GLN A 427 -5.39 2.23 -17.39
C GLN A 427 -4.20 2.45 -18.32
N LEU A 428 -3.16 1.61 -18.18
CA LEU A 428 -1.94 1.57 -19.02
C LEU A 428 -2.24 1.53 -20.54
N TYR A 429 -3.35 0.91 -20.94
CA TYR A 429 -3.76 0.80 -22.34
C TYR A 429 -3.94 2.16 -23.02
N ASN A 430 -4.43 3.17 -22.29
CA ASN A 430 -4.76 4.48 -22.86
C ASN A 430 -3.52 5.33 -23.19
N THR A 431 -2.36 5.03 -22.59
CA THR A 431 -1.10 5.78 -22.78
C THR A 431 -0.03 5.00 -23.52
N HIS A 432 0.08 3.68 -23.31
CA HIS A 432 1.13 2.84 -23.90
C HIS A 432 0.62 1.74 -24.84
N HIS A 433 -0.70 1.60 -25.03
CA HIS A 433 -1.34 0.55 -25.83
C HIS A 433 -1.02 -0.89 -25.39
N ILE A 434 -0.60 -1.08 -24.13
CA ILE A 434 -0.31 -2.39 -23.55
C ILE A 434 -1.56 -2.96 -22.88
N THR A 435 -1.90 -4.20 -23.22
CA THR A 435 -3.03 -4.94 -22.60
C THR A 435 -2.73 -5.28 -21.15
N THR A 436 -3.67 -4.95 -20.25
CA THR A 436 -3.63 -5.37 -18.84
C THR A 436 -4.78 -6.33 -18.53
N ILE A 437 -4.49 -7.46 -17.87
CA ILE A 437 -5.51 -8.35 -17.30
C ILE A 437 -5.44 -8.29 -15.76
N ARG A 438 -6.59 -8.42 -15.09
CA ARG A 438 -6.69 -8.43 -13.61
C ARG A 438 -7.15 -9.80 -13.16
N LYS A 439 -6.42 -10.42 -12.23
CA LYS A 439 -6.74 -11.74 -11.68
C LYS A 439 -6.39 -11.83 -10.20
N THR A 440 -7.18 -12.56 -9.43
CA THR A 440 -6.84 -13.00 -8.08
C THR A 440 -5.81 -14.13 -8.13
N LEU A 441 -5.13 -14.40 -7.01
CA LEU A 441 -4.22 -15.55 -6.91
C LEU A 441 -4.95 -16.88 -7.17
N ALA A 442 -6.21 -17.01 -6.72
CA ALA A 442 -7.02 -18.20 -6.95
C ALA A 442 -7.35 -18.44 -8.44
N GLU A 443 -7.66 -17.37 -9.20
CA GLU A 443 -7.87 -17.50 -10.65
C GLU A 443 -6.56 -17.82 -11.38
N VAL A 444 -5.41 -17.34 -10.91
CA VAL A 444 -4.10 -17.69 -11.50
C VAL A 444 -3.72 -19.16 -11.28
N ASP A 445 -4.13 -19.80 -10.17
CA ASP A 445 -3.98 -21.27 -10.00
C ASP A 445 -4.91 -22.07 -10.93
N GLN A 446 -6.09 -21.52 -11.25
CA GLN A 446 -7.11 -22.17 -12.09
C GLN A 446 -6.86 -22.02 -13.59
N GLU A 447 -6.37 -20.85 -14.02
CA GLU A 447 -6.24 -20.45 -15.43
C GLU A 447 -4.77 -20.37 -15.89
N GLY A 448 -3.80 -20.46 -14.97
CA GLY A 448 -2.38 -20.24 -15.22
C GLY A 448 -1.59 -21.51 -15.53
N GLU A 449 -0.71 -21.42 -16.52
CA GLU A 449 0.25 -22.47 -16.87
C GLU A 449 1.60 -21.88 -17.28
N ILE A 450 2.67 -22.68 -17.20
CA ILE A 450 3.98 -22.33 -17.77
C ILE A 450 4.15 -23.13 -19.06
N LEU A 451 4.31 -22.42 -20.17
CA LEU A 451 4.56 -22.99 -21.49
C LEU A 451 5.98 -23.59 -21.58
N PRO A 452 6.30 -24.46 -22.57
CA PRO A 452 7.59 -25.15 -22.64
C PRO A 452 8.84 -24.25 -22.73
N ASP A 453 8.68 -22.99 -23.14
CA ASP A 453 9.73 -21.96 -23.19
C ASP A 453 9.90 -21.19 -21.85
N GLY A 454 9.09 -21.51 -20.84
CA GLY A 454 9.04 -20.82 -19.55
C GLY A 454 8.04 -19.66 -19.48
N THR A 455 7.35 -19.31 -20.58
CA THR A 455 6.38 -18.21 -20.62
C THR A 455 5.15 -18.52 -19.76
N LEU A 456 4.72 -17.56 -18.93
CA LEU A 456 3.44 -17.64 -18.23
C LEU A 456 2.30 -17.39 -19.21
N SER A 457 1.37 -18.33 -19.29
CA SER A 457 0.07 -18.18 -19.94
C SER A 457 -1.00 -18.12 -18.86
N VAL A 458 -1.94 -17.17 -18.95
CA VAL A 458 -3.15 -17.15 -18.11
C VAL A 458 -4.36 -17.07 -19.02
N ASN A 459 -5.20 -18.09 -19.02
CA ASN A 459 -6.34 -18.24 -19.93
C ASN A 459 -5.96 -18.04 -21.42
N GLY A 460 -4.83 -18.63 -21.83
CA GLY A 460 -4.28 -18.54 -23.18
C GLY A 460 -3.56 -17.21 -23.51
N GLN A 461 -3.56 -16.22 -22.63
CA GLN A 461 -2.85 -14.96 -22.81
C GLN A 461 -1.43 -15.05 -22.22
N ALA A 462 -0.41 -14.91 -23.06
CA ALA A 462 0.98 -14.82 -22.63
C ALA A 462 1.23 -13.56 -21.79
N ILE A 463 2.03 -13.66 -20.72
CA ILE A 463 2.28 -12.59 -19.73
C ILE A 463 3.76 -12.22 -19.72
N ALA A 464 4.05 -10.92 -19.89
CA ALA A 464 5.40 -10.37 -19.85
C ALA A 464 5.78 -9.81 -18.47
N VAL A 465 4.82 -9.17 -17.79
CA VAL A 465 5.03 -8.51 -16.48
C VAL A 465 3.91 -8.88 -15.53
N ILE A 466 4.26 -9.15 -14.27
CA ILE A 466 3.35 -9.48 -13.17
C ILE A 466 3.46 -8.37 -12.13
N TYR A 467 2.43 -7.52 -12.06
CA TYR A 467 2.34 -6.42 -11.12
C TYR A 467 1.49 -6.82 -9.91
N PHE A 468 2.12 -6.96 -8.75
CA PHE A 468 1.44 -7.37 -7.52
C PHE A 468 0.73 -6.19 -6.85
N ARG A 469 -0.59 -6.29 -6.77
CA ARG A 469 -1.48 -5.48 -5.93
C ARG A 469 -2.18 -6.31 -4.83
N ALA A 470 -1.64 -7.49 -4.58
CA ALA A 470 -2.02 -8.46 -3.55
C ALA A 470 -0.82 -9.37 -3.24
N GLY A 471 -1.00 -10.33 -2.35
CA GLY A 471 0.00 -11.33 -1.99
C GLY A 471 1.02 -10.87 -0.94
N TYR A 472 0.68 -9.81 -0.19
CA TYR A 472 1.49 -9.19 0.88
C TYR A 472 0.90 -9.39 2.28
N THR A 473 -0.29 -9.97 2.39
CA THR A 473 -0.94 -10.34 3.67
C THR A 473 -1.33 -11.82 3.66
N PRO A 474 -1.30 -12.53 4.81
CA PRO A 474 -1.80 -13.90 4.91
C PRO A 474 -3.25 -14.06 4.44
N ALA A 475 -4.07 -12.99 4.54
CA ALA A 475 -5.46 -13.00 4.10
C ALA A 475 -5.63 -13.21 2.58
N ASP A 476 -4.59 -12.95 1.78
CA ASP A 476 -4.56 -13.23 0.34
C ASP A 476 -4.29 -14.71 0.02
N TYR A 477 -4.03 -15.54 1.03
CA TYR A 477 -3.70 -16.96 0.91
C TYR A 477 -4.64 -17.85 1.75
N PRO A 478 -5.96 -17.86 1.48
CA PRO A 478 -6.92 -18.69 2.20
C PRO A 478 -6.72 -20.20 1.98
N SER A 479 -5.94 -20.61 0.97
CA SER A 479 -5.66 -22.02 0.69
C SER A 479 -4.27 -22.24 0.06
N GLU A 480 -3.95 -23.50 -0.26
CA GLU A 480 -2.74 -23.84 -1.04
C GLU A 480 -2.82 -23.38 -2.51
N SER A 481 -4.01 -23.03 -3.03
CA SER A 481 -4.21 -22.50 -4.39
C SER A 481 -3.37 -21.25 -4.62
N GLU A 482 -3.48 -20.28 -3.71
CA GLU A 482 -2.84 -18.99 -3.87
C GLU A 482 -1.32 -19.08 -3.71
N TRP A 483 -0.84 -20.03 -2.90
CA TRP A 483 0.59 -20.36 -2.78
C TRP A 483 1.15 -21.05 -4.03
N ARG A 484 0.38 -21.96 -4.65
CA ARG A 484 0.75 -22.56 -5.94
C ARG A 484 0.81 -21.51 -7.05
N ALA A 485 -0.20 -20.64 -7.15
CA ALA A 485 -0.19 -19.51 -8.07
C ALA A 485 1.03 -18.59 -7.88
N ARG A 486 1.37 -18.24 -6.62
CA ARG A 486 2.57 -17.43 -6.33
C ARG A 486 3.84 -18.13 -6.79
N LEU A 487 3.99 -19.43 -6.54
CA LEU A 487 5.14 -20.23 -6.99
C LEU A 487 5.20 -20.41 -8.52
N LEU A 488 4.04 -20.57 -9.19
CA LEU A 488 3.92 -20.66 -10.65
C LEU A 488 4.41 -19.37 -11.31
N MET A 489 3.87 -18.23 -10.86
CA MET A 489 4.30 -16.91 -11.31
C MET A 489 5.80 -16.69 -11.09
N GLU A 490 6.30 -17.01 -9.89
CA GLU A 490 7.72 -16.86 -9.57
C GLU A 490 8.63 -17.72 -10.47
N ARG A 491 8.19 -18.92 -10.84
CA ARG A 491 8.91 -19.82 -11.77
C ARG A 491 8.97 -19.28 -13.20
N SER A 492 7.91 -18.66 -13.70
CA SER A 492 7.78 -18.20 -15.09
C SER A 492 8.80 -17.14 -15.54
N SER A 493 9.05 -17.03 -16.85
CA SER A 493 9.96 -16.05 -17.46
C SER A 493 9.53 -14.59 -17.28
N ALA A 494 8.26 -14.33 -16.94
CA ALA A 494 7.72 -13.00 -16.75
C ALA A 494 8.47 -12.19 -15.67
N ILE A 495 8.54 -10.87 -15.85
CA ILE A 495 9.14 -9.93 -14.91
C ILE A 495 8.17 -9.71 -13.75
N LYS A 496 8.58 -9.94 -12.50
CA LYS A 496 7.72 -9.67 -11.34
C LYS A 496 8.01 -8.28 -10.77
N ALA A 497 6.96 -7.58 -10.38
CA ALA A 497 6.99 -6.31 -9.67
C ALA A 497 6.18 -6.44 -8.37
N PRO A 498 6.79 -6.90 -7.25
CA PRO A 498 8.17 -7.38 -7.09
C PRO A 498 8.32 -8.91 -7.25
N SER A 499 9.55 -9.37 -7.50
CA SER A 499 9.95 -10.77 -7.30
C SER A 499 9.91 -11.17 -5.82
N ILE A 500 10.04 -12.47 -5.54
CA ILE A 500 10.05 -12.99 -4.17
C ILE A 500 11.22 -12.45 -3.35
N SER A 501 12.40 -12.23 -3.95
CA SER A 501 13.55 -11.65 -3.26
C SER A 501 13.30 -10.19 -2.88
N TYR A 502 12.84 -9.36 -3.83
CA TYR A 502 12.41 -7.97 -3.54
C TYR A 502 11.32 -7.92 -2.45
N HIS A 503 10.37 -8.85 -2.45
CA HIS A 503 9.33 -8.94 -1.40
C HIS A 503 9.94 -9.22 -0.03
N LEU A 504 10.91 -10.15 0.07
CA LEU A 504 11.62 -10.44 1.33
C LEU A 504 12.47 -9.26 1.82
N VAL A 505 13.07 -8.48 0.92
CA VAL A 505 13.84 -7.26 1.26
C VAL A 505 12.97 -6.22 1.99
N GLY A 506 11.67 -6.13 1.67
CA GLY A 506 10.73 -5.20 2.31
C GLY A 506 10.36 -5.58 3.75
N THR A 507 10.71 -6.78 4.22
CA THR A 507 10.38 -7.20 5.58
C THR A 507 11.06 -6.32 6.63
N LYS A 508 10.35 -6.06 7.73
CA LYS A 508 10.85 -5.21 8.82
C LYS A 508 12.13 -5.79 9.44
N LYS A 509 12.29 -7.12 9.46
CA LYS A 509 13.52 -7.80 9.88
C LYS A 509 14.70 -7.49 8.96
N ILE A 510 14.55 -7.45 7.64
CA ILE A 510 15.66 -7.03 6.75
C ILE A 510 15.99 -5.54 6.94
N GLN A 511 14.99 -4.66 7.10
CA GLN A 511 15.23 -3.25 7.46
C GLN A 511 16.08 -3.13 8.75
N GLN A 512 15.78 -3.94 9.77
CA GLN A 512 16.53 -3.99 11.04
C GLN A 512 17.95 -4.55 10.87
N GLU A 513 18.13 -5.59 10.07
CA GLU A 513 19.45 -6.18 9.80
C GLU A 513 20.36 -5.23 9.01
N LEU A 514 19.81 -4.48 8.04
CA LEU A 514 20.55 -3.46 7.28
C LEU A 514 21.02 -2.29 8.17
N ALA A 515 20.35 -2.02 9.29
CA ALA A 515 20.76 -0.99 10.25
C ALA A 515 21.97 -1.40 11.13
N LYS A 516 22.38 -2.69 11.13
CA LYS A 516 23.54 -3.13 11.91
C LYS A 516 24.86 -2.54 11.35
N PRO A 517 25.84 -2.21 12.22
CA PRO A 517 27.15 -1.74 11.77
C PRO A 517 27.81 -2.71 10.78
N GLY A 518 28.37 -2.17 9.69
CA GLY A 518 29.08 -2.95 8.67
C GLY A 518 28.19 -3.69 7.65
N VAL A 519 26.86 -3.70 7.81
CA VAL A 519 25.97 -4.44 6.89
C VAL A 519 25.70 -3.65 5.60
N LEU A 520 25.46 -2.33 5.66
CA LEU A 520 25.33 -1.50 4.45
C LEU A 520 26.58 -1.54 3.57
N GLU A 521 27.76 -1.59 4.20
CA GLU A 521 29.07 -1.67 3.57
C GLU A 521 29.27 -2.94 2.72
N ARG A 522 28.41 -3.96 2.85
CA ARG A 522 28.38 -5.13 1.95
C ARG A 522 27.71 -4.85 0.61
N PHE A 523 26.82 -3.87 0.58
CA PHE A 523 25.98 -3.55 -0.59
C PHE A 523 26.39 -2.21 -1.24
N PHE A 524 27.09 -1.34 -0.53
CA PHE A 524 27.62 -0.07 -1.04
C PHE A 524 29.10 0.10 -0.75
N GLU A 525 29.84 0.62 -1.73
CA GLU A 525 31.24 1.01 -1.58
C GLU A 525 31.37 2.52 -1.26
N ASN A 526 30.54 3.35 -1.92
CA ASN A 526 30.52 4.80 -1.76
C ASN A 526 30.13 5.18 -0.31
N LYS A 527 31.05 5.85 0.39
CA LYS A 527 30.88 6.25 1.79
C LYS A 527 29.84 7.35 1.98
N ASP A 528 29.65 8.23 1.01
CA ASP A 528 28.66 9.31 1.08
C ASP A 528 27.23 8.75 0.94
N ASP A 529 27.02 7.79 0.05
CA ASP A 529 25.72 7.11 -0.12
C ASP A 529 25.35 6.32 1.15
N ILE A 530 26.32 5.62 1.74
CA ILE A 530 26.15 4.92 3.03
C ILE A 530 25.82 5.92 4.15
N ALA A 531 26.51 7.07 4.20
CA ALA A 531 26.25 8.11 5.20
C ALA A 531 24.84 8.69 5.05
N LYS A 532 24.40 8.98 3.81
CA LYS A 532 23.03 9.43 3.52
C LYS A 532 21.98 8.41 3.97
N LEU A 533 22.13 7.15 3.56
CA LEU A 533 21.22 6.06 3.96
C LEU A 533 21.16 5.93 5.49
N ARG A 534 22.32 5.84 6.15
CA ARG A 534 22.44 5.68 7.60
C ARG A 534 21.90 6.88 8.38
N ALA A 535 22.02 8.11 7.85
CA ALA A 535 21.42 9.30 8.45
C ALA A 535 19.87 9.29 8.46
N SER A 536 19.25 8.45 7.61
CA SER A 536 17.79 8.24 7.60
C SER A 536 17.32 7.08 8.48
N PHE A 537 18.22 6.31 9.10
CA PHE A 537 17.83 5.17 9.93
C PHE A 537 17.49 5.60 11.36
N ALA A 538 16.28 5.27 11.81
CA ALA A 538 15.94 5.31 13.23
C ALA A 538 16.63 4.16 13.98
N GLY A 539 16.60 4.19 15.32
CA GLY A 539 17.00 3.02 16.12
C GLY A 539 16.16 1.78 15.77
N LEU A 540 16.83 0.68 15.43
CA LEU A 540 16.24 -0.56 14.94
C LEU A 540 16.97 -1.77 15.57
N TRP A 541 16.23 -2.64 16.27
CA TRP A 541 16.81 -3.68 17.11
C TRP A 541 16.08 -5.03 16.99
N SER A 542 16.84 -6.12 17.10
CA SER A 542 16.30 -7.47 17.28
C SER A 542 15.84 -7.65 18.73
N LEU A 543 14.83 -8.49 19.00
CA LEU A 543 14.45 -8.85 20.37
C LEU A 543 15.53 -9.67 21.11
N GLU A 544 16.58 -10.09 20.41
CA GLU A 544 17.79 -10.69 20.98
C GLU A 544 18.66 -9.69 21.78
N ASP A 545 18.47 -8.38 21.59
CA ASP A 545 19.13 -7.34 22.38
C ASP A 545 18.39 -7.13 23.71
N SER A 546 18.80 -7.90 24.73
CA SER A 546 18.15 -7.92 26.04
C SER A 546 18.21 -6.59 26.79
N ASP A 547 19.22 -5.75 26.53
CA ASP A 547 19.34 -4.41 27.12
C ASP A 547 18.33 -3.44 26.49
N ILE A 548 18.10 -3.52 25.18
CA ILE A 548 17.05 -2.75 24.51
C ILE A 548 15.66 -3.28 24.89
N VAL A 549 15.46 -4.60 24.98
CA VAL A 549 14.19 -5.18 25.46
C VAL A 549 13.86 -4.71 26.87
N ARG A 550 14.84 -4.68 27.79
CA ARG A 550 14.64 -4.13 29.15
C ARG A 550 14.19 -2.66 29.11
N LYS A 551 14.87 -1.81 28.31
CA LYS A 551 14.48 -0.39 28.12
C LYS A 551 13.09 -0.23 27.51
N ALA A 552 12.71 -1.10 26.58
CA ALA A 552 11.39 -1.09 25.95
C ALA A 552 10.29 -1.60 26.88
N ILE A 553 10.60 -2.49 27.83
CA ILE A 553 9.70 -2.85 28.93
C ILE A 553 9.58 -1.70 29.93
N GLU A 554 10.66 -0.99 30.26
CA GLU A 554 10.64 0.14 31.20
C GLU A 554 9.83 1.34 30.65
N SER A 555 10.18 1.79 29.44
CA SER A 555 9.65 2.97 28.72
C SER A 555 9.05 2.60 27.34
N PRO A 556 7.94 1.84 27.30
CA PRO A 556 7.34 1.34 26.05
C PRO A 556 6.77 2.44 25.15
N GLU A 557 6.50 3.62 25.70
CA GLU A 557 6.05 4.79 24.94
C GLU A 557 7.10 5.29 23.93
N LEU A 558 8.39 4.97 24.15
CA LEU A 558 9.50 5.35 23.27
C LEU A 558 9.76 4.37 22.13
N PHE A 559 9.03 3.26 22.06
CA PHE A 559 9.24 2.19 21.11
C PHE A 559 7.97 1.85 20.31
N VAL A 560 8.20 1.19 19.16
CA VAL A 560 7.19 0.51 18.35
C VAL A 560 7.68 -0.90 18.09
N MET A 561 6.83 -1.89 18.35
CA MET A 561 7.14 -3.28 18.03
C MET A 561 6.39 -3.68 16.76
N LYS A 562 7.12 -4.15 15.75
CA LYS A 562 6.58 -4.44 14.41
C LYS A 562 6.70 -5.93 14.06
N PRO A 563 5.61 -6.63 13.73
CA PRO A 563 5.68 -7.97 13.14
C PRO A 563 6.06 -7.90 11.65
N GLN A 564 6.32 -9.05 11.03
CA GLN A 564 6.58 -9.14 9.58
C GLN A 564 5.28 -9.07 8.76
N ARG A 565 4.64 -7.88 8.73
CA ARG A 565 3.38 -7.63 8.01
C ARG A 565 3.42 -6.28 7.28
N GLU A 566 2.71 -6.23 6.16
CA GLU A 566 2.49 -5.02 5.36
C GLU A 566 1.02 -4.56 5.42
N GLY A 567 0.75 -3.31 5.05
CA GLY A 567 -0.60 -2.75 4.90
C GLY A 567 -1.18 -2.00 6.12
N GLY A 568 -0.42 -1.89 7.22
CA GLY A 568 -0.83 -1.21 8.46
C GLY A 568 -1.78 -2.03 9.35
N GLY A 569 -2.06 -1.56 10.57
CA GLY A 569 -2.94 -2.25 11.53
C GLY A 569 -2.29 -3.37 12.35
N ASN A 570 -0.97 -3.56 12.25
CA ASN A 570 -0.25 -4.70 12.84
C ASN A 570 0.76 -4.32 13.93
N ASN A 571 1.03 -3.02 14.15
CA ASN A 571 2.07 -2.59 15.07
C ASN A 571 1.57 -2.56 16.52
N ILE A 572 2.48 -2.77 17.46
CA ILE A 572 2.18 -2.82 18.90
C ILE A 572 2.94 -1.68 19.60
N TYR A 573 2.25 -0.97 20.49
CA TYR A 573 2.72 0.27 21.13
C TYR A 573 2.37 0.28 22.63
N GLY A 574 3.10 1.07 23.43
CA GLY A 574 2.73 1.38 24.82
C GLY A 574 2.54 0.14 25.70
N ASP A 575 1.49 0.11 26.54
CA ASP A 575 1.29 -0.98 27.48
C ASP A 575 1.12 -2.34 26.79
N ALA A 576 0.51 -2.39 25.60
CA ALA A 576 0.41 -3.62 24.82
C ALA A 576 1.79 -4.12 24.36
N LEU A 577 2.76 -3.22 24.11
CA LEU A 577 4.15 -3.58 23.80
C LEU A 577 4.82 -4.17 25.04
N ARG A 578 4.70 -3.50 26.20
CA ARG A 578 5.24 -3.95 27.49
C ARG A 578 4.75 -5.35 27.84
N GLU A 579 3.43 -5.55 27.82
CA GLU A 579 2.80 -6.85 28.09
C GLU A 579 3.25 -7.94 27.12
N THR A 580 3.40 -7.62 25.84
CA THR A 580 3.80 -8.63 24.84
C THR A 580 5.26 -9.04 25.02
N LEU A 581 6.16 -8.09 25.28
CA LEU A 581 7.56 -8.40 25.59
C LEU A 581 7.70 -9.27 26.86
N GLN A 582 6.92 -8.98 27.91
CA GLN A 582 6.91 -9.79 29.13
C GLN A 582 6.44 -11.23 28.87
N LYS A 583 5.34 -11.41 28.13
CA LYS A 583 4.84 -12.75 27.72
C LYS A 583 5.86 -13.53 26.89
N LEU A 584 6.57 -12.86 25.98
CA LEU A 584 7.65 -13.48 25.18
C LEU A 584 8.85 -13.91 26.04
N GLN A 585 9.18 -13.17 27.10
CA GLN A 585 10.23 -13.56 28.05
C GLN A 585 9.84 -14.78 28.89
N GLU A 586 8.57 -14.89 29.30
CA GLU A 586 8.06 -16.02 30.07
C GLU A 586 7.96 -17.32 29.25
N ALA A 587 7.60 -17.23 27.97
CA ALA A 587 7.28 -18.39 27.14
C ALA A 587 8.50 -19.29 26.80
N GLY A 588 9.73 -18.76 26.89
CA GLY A 588 10.95 -19.45 26.43
C GLY A 588 10.93 -19.82 24.94
N SER A 589 9.97 -19.25 24.18
CA SER A 589 9.70 -19.60 22.79
C SER A 589 10.59 -18.81 21.84
N GLN A 590 10.70 -19.27 20.59
CA GLN A 590 11.38 -18.55 19.51
C GLN A 590 10.44 -17.57 18.78
N GLU A 591 9.29 -17.23 19.39
CA GLU A 591 8.27 -16.34 18.81
C GLU A 591 8.72 -14.87 18.79
N ASP A 592 9.74 -14.54 19.59
CA ASP A 592 10.45 -13.26 19.57
C ASP A 592 10.89 -12.85 18.15
N ALA A 593 11.33 -13.82 17.35
CA ALA A 593 11.84 -13.63 16.00
C ALA A 593 10.77 -13.24 14.95
N ALA A 594 9.48 -13.23 15.31
CA ALA A 594 8.44 -12.64 14.47
C ALA A 594 8.49 -11.09 14.47
N TYR A 595 9.11 -10.48 15.48
CA TYR A 595 9.06 -9.05 15.75
C TYR A 595 10.43 -8.36 15.66
N ILE A 596 10.41 -7.04 15.46
CA ILE A 596 11.52 -6.13 15.73
C ILE A 596 11.08 -5.02 16.68
N LEU A 597 12.04 -4.39 17.37
CA LEU A 597 11.84 -3.10 18.03
C LEU A 597 12.37 -1.97 17.16
N MET A 598 11.62 -0.88 17.12
CA MET A 598 11.99 0.36 16.46
C MET A 598 11.80 1.54 17.42
N GLN A 599 12.66 2.54 17.33
CA GLN A 599 12.49 3.83 17.97
C GLN A 599 11.17 4.46 17.51
N ARG A 600 10.33 4.91 18.46
CA ARG A 600 9.16 5.73 18.13
C ARG A 600 9.63 7.13 17.74
N ILE A 601 9.20 7.57 16.56
CA ILE A 601 9.45 8.91 16.02
C ILE A 601 8.31 9.83 16.48
N PHE A 602 8.65 11.07 16.86
CA PHE A 602 7.68 12.05 17.35
C PHE A 602 7.73 13.31 16.47
N PRO A 603 6.91 13.40 15.40
CA PRO A 603 6.87 14.58 14.55
C PRO A 603 6.19 15.76 15.23
N ALA A 604 6.57 16.96 14.81
CA ALA A 604 5.91 18.20 15.23
C ALA A 604 4.44 18.17 14.78
N THR A 605 3.53 18.47 15.70
CA THR A 605 2.09 18.45 15.40
C THR A 605 1.67 19.71 14.65
N SER A 606 0.77 19.55 13.67
CA SER A 606 0.17 20.67 12.92
C SER A 606 -1.36 20.66 13.03
N ALA A 607 -1.96 21.84 12.96
CA ALA A 607 -3.41 21.98 12.85
C ALA A 607 -3.87 21.54 11.45
N ALA A 608 -4.82 20.61 11.37
CA ALA A 608 -5.44 20.18 10.11
C ALA A 608 -6.96 20.09 10.20
N ILE A 609 -7.59 20.08 9.02
CA ILE A 609 -9.00 19.81 8.83
C ILE A 609 -9.11 18.50 8.03
N LEU A 610 -9.68 17.48 8.67
CA LEU A 610 -9.78 16.11 8.16
C LEU A 610 -11.18 15.88 7.59
N VAL A 611 -11.28 15.44 6.33
CA VAL A 611 -12.54 15.22 5.63
C VAL A 611 -12.80 13.72 5.45
N ARG A 612 -13.95 13.26 5.94
CA ARG A 612 -14.45 11.88 5.80
C ARG A 612 -15.95 11.90 5.59
N ASN A 613 -16.45 11.11 4.65
CA ASN A 613 -17.88 10.88 4.42
C ASN A 613 -18.68 12.20 4.24
N GLY A 614 -18.11 13.17 3.51
CA GLY A 614 -18.67 14.51 3.31
C GLY A 614 -18.65 15.43 4.55
N SER A 615 -18.17 14.95 5.69
CA SER A 615 -18.05 15.67 6.96
C SER A 615 -16.60 16.06 7.23
N TRP A 616 -16.39 17.09 8.06
CA TRP A 616 -15.05 17.58 8.41
C TRP A 616 -14.86 17.69 9.92
N HIS A 617 -13.62 17.50 10.37
CA HIS A 617 -13.22 17.65 11.77
C HIS A 617 -11.88 18.37 11.88
N LYS A 618 -11.78 19.32 12.82
CA LYS A 618 -10.49 19.94 13.19
C LYS A 618 -9.73 18.99 14.12
N GLY A 619 -8.44 18.83 13.88
CA GLY A 619 -7.55 18.02 14.72
C GLY A 619 -6.09 18.47 14.64
N HIS A 620 -5.30 18.05 15.62
CA HIS A 620 -3.84 18.13 15.58
C HIS A 620 -3.30 16.81 15.02
N VAL A 621 -2.40 16.90 14.05
CA VAL A 621 -1.97 15.78 13.23
C VAL A 621 -0.47 15.69 13.10
N ILE A 622 -0.01 14.48 12.78
CA ILE A 622 1.35 14.21 12.29
C ILE A 622 1.27 13.63 10.88
N SER A 623 2.31 13.91 10.09
CA SER A 623 2.38 13.56 8.67
C SER A 623 3.55 12.62 8.39
N GLU A 624 3.32 11.71 7.46
CA GLU A 624 4.25 10.68 7.02
C GLU A 624 4.40 10.77 5.51
N VAL A 625 5.62 11.08 5.05
CA VAL A 625 5.93 11.34 3.64
C VAL A 625 6.43 10.04 3.01
N GLY A 626 5.70 9.52 2.02
CA GLY A 626 6.15 8.39 1.22
C GLY A 626 6.67 8.84 -0.13
N VAL A 627 7.95 8.65 -0.36
CA VAL A 627 8.59 8.93 -1.66
C VAL A 627 8.63 7.64 -2.46
N PHE A 628 8.09 7.68 -3.67
CA PHE A 628 8.10 6.55 -4.59
C PHE A 628 9.44 6.46 -5.32
N GLY A 629 9.87 5.23 -5.58
CA GLY A 629 11.02 4.92 -6.42
C GLY A 629 10.62 3.98 -7.55
N THR A 630 11.09 4.26 -8.76
CA THR A 630 11.01 3.33 -9.89
C THR A 630 12.40 2.86 -10.29
N TYR A 631 12.52 1.55 -10.45
CA TYR A 631 13.77 0.89 -10.78
C TYR A 631 13.57 -0.16 -11.87
N LEU A 632 14.39 -0.14 -12.92
CA LEU A 632 14.40 -1.16 -13.95
C LEU A 632 15.85 -1.38 -14.38
N ARG A 633 16.28 -2.64 -14.34
CA ARG A 633 17.60 -3.07 -14.81
C ARG A 633 17.44 -4.28 -15.72
N ASN A 634 18.26 -4.36 -16.77
CA ASN A 634 18.45 -5.55 -17.60
C ASN A 634 19.94 -5.90 -17.59
N LYS A 635 20.29 -7.06 -17.01
CA LYS A 635 21.67 -7.49 -16.72
C LYS A 635 22.40 -6.43 -15.89
N ASP A 636 23.42 -5.79 -16.45
CA ASP A 636 24.20 -4.73 -15.80
C ASP A 636 23.69 -3.33 -16.16
N ARG A 637 22.82 -3.21 -17.18
CA ARG A 637 22.27 -1.93 -17.64
C ARG A 637 21.10 -1.49 -16.78
N VAL A 638 21.33 -0.50 -15.91
CA VAL A 638 20.25 0.28 -15.28
C VAL A 638 19.56 1.12 -16.36
N ILE A 639 18.24 0.97 -16.48
CA ILE A 639 17.39 1.63 -17.47
C ILE A 639 16.53 2.72 -16.80
N ILE A 640 16.12 2.47 -15.56
CA ILE A 640 15.44 3.43 -14.69
C ILE A 640 16.04 3.29 -13.29
N ASN A 641 16.40 4.41 -12.66
CA ASN A 641 16.61 4.48 -11.22
C ASN A 641 16.26 5.89 -10.75
N ASN A 642 14.97 6.12 -10.51
CA ASN A 642 14.42 7.46 -10.33
C ASN A 642 13.70 7.60 -8.98
N GLU A 643 13.76 8.80 -8.41
CA GLU A 643 12.65 9.32 -7.61
C GLU A 643 11.42 9.45 -8.51
N SER A 644 10.23 9.18 -7.98
CA SER A 644 9.03 9.03 -8.80
C SER A 644 7.81 9.59 -8.13
N GLY A 645 7.90 10.83 -7.63
CA GLY A 645 6.82 11.50 -6.92
C GLY A 645 6.53 10.87 -5.55
N TYR A 646 5.35 11.19 -5.02
CA TYR A 646 5.08 10.98 -3.59
C TYR A 646 3.61 10.70 -3.24
N MET A 647 3.40 10.31 -2.00
CA MET A 647 2.13 10.47 -1.26
C MET A 647 2.43 10.97 0.15
N VAL A 648 1.47 11.59 0.82
CA VAL A 648 1.56 11.87 2.27
C VAL A 648 0.36 11.22 2.96
N ARG A 649 0.63 10.54 4.08
CA ARG A 649 -0.37 10.03 5.02
C ARG A 649 -0.40 10.93 6.24
N THR A 650 -1.58 11.38 6.65
CA THR A 650 -1.76 12.25 7.81
C THR A 650 -2.71 11.61 8.80
N LYS A 651 -2.37 11.60 10.09
CA LYS A 651 -3.20 11.01 11.16
C LYS A 651 -3.23 11.91 12.39
N ILE A 652 -4.26 11.77 13.22
CA ILE A 652 -4.35 12.46 14.51
C ILE A 652 -3.12 12.10 15.35
N SER A 653 -2.49 13.08 15.98
CA SER A 653 -1.20 12.91 16.68
C SER A 653 -1.23 11.86 17.79
N SER A 654 -2.38 11.65 18.44
CA SER A 654 -2.62 10.62 19.46
C SER A 654 -2.97 9.24 18.90
N SER A 655 -2.95 9.05 17.58
CA SER A 655 -3.32 7.79 16.94
C SER A 655 -2.08 6.96 16.60
N ASP A 656 -1.99 5.76 17.17
CA ASP A 656 -0.91 4.82 16.89
C ASP A 656 -0.98 4.28 15.44
N GLU A 657 -2.18 4.05 14.91
CA GLU A 657 -2.38 3.53 13.55
C GLU A 657 -2.56 4.61 12.47
N GLY A 658 -2.09 4.33 11.25
CA GLY A 658 -2.04 5.30 10.14
C GLY A 658 -2.79 4.90 8.87
N GLY A 659 -3.41 3.71 8.84
CA GLY A 659 -4.09 3.19 7.66
C GLY A 659 -5.25 4.07 7.20
N VAL A 660 -5.22 4.53 5.93
CA VAL A 660 -6.28 5.38 5.36
C VAL A 660 -7.59 4.62 5.17
N LEU A 661 -7.55 3.47 4.48
CA LEU A 661 -8.74 2.66 4.19
C LEU A 661 -9.35 2.00 5.45
N PRO A 662 -8.58 1.52 6.44
CA PRO A 662 -9.12 1.14 7.75
C PRO A 662 -9.83 2.29 8.50
N GLY A 663 -9.44 3.54 8.22
CA GLY A 663 -10.11 4.74 8.74
C GLY A 663 -9.33 5.55 9.79
N PHE A 664 -8.06 5.20 10.06
CA PHE A 664 -7.22 5.90 11.03
C PHE A 664 -6.54 7.14 10.43
N GLY A 665 -5.98 7.01 9.23
CA GLY A 665 -5.31 8.10 8.49
C GLY A 665 -6.17 8.73 7.39
N VAL A 666 -5.70 9.84 6.83
CA VAL A 666 -6.19 10.47 5.59
C VAL A 666 -5.02 10.61 4.60
N VAL A 667 -5.30 10.79 3.32
CA VAL A 667 -4.28 11.22 2.35
C VAL A 667 -4.11 12.74 2.35
N ASP A 668 -2.90 13.17 1.99
CA ASP A 668 -2.46 14.56 2.12
C ASP A 668 -1.38 14.86 1.07
N THR A 669 -0.83 16.08 1.08
CA THR A 669 0.42 16.43 0.41
C THR A 669 1.36 17.13 1.39
N SER A 670 2.37 17.86 0.89
CA SER A 670 3.17 18.79 1.67
C SER A 670 3.02 20.22 1.11
N ASN A 671 3.38 21.21 1.92
CA ASN A 671 3.50 22.61 1.52
C ASN A 671 4.90 23.11 1.91
N TRP A 672 5.76 23.35 0.93
CA TRP A 672 7.15 23.72 1.14
C TRP A 672 7.29 25.06 1.88
N LYS A 673 7.86 24.98 3.08
CA LYS A 673 8.32 26.14 3.84
C LYS A 673 9.78 26.43 3.46
N ARG A 674 10.05 27.61 2.89
CA ARG A 674 11.42 28.13 2.79
C ARG A 674 11.97 28.31 4.20
N GLU A 675 13.14 27.75 4.45
CA GLU A 675 13.90 27.99 5.68
C GLU A 675 14.63 29.32 5.55
N THR A 676 14.14 30.35 6.25
CA THR A 676 14.91 31.57 6.48
C THR A 676 15.78 31.36 7.71
N TYR A 677 16.95 30.77 7.52
CA TYR A 677 18.01 30.86 8.52
C TYR A 677 18.41 32.33 8.68
N PRO A 678 18.53 32.87 9.90
CA PRO A 678 19.17 34.17 10.09
C PRO A 678 20.61 34.09 9.55
N LYS A 679 21.02 35.11 8.79
CA LYS A 679 22.38 35.21 8.24
C LYS A 679 23.37 35.70 9.31
N ASP A 680 23.49 34.94 10.39
CA ASP A 680 24.61 35.11 11.31
C ASP A 680 25.74 34.16 10.87
N GLY A 681 26.84 34.76 10.43
CA GLY A 681 27.95 34.02 9.83
C GLY A 681 28.67 33.14 10.85
N GLY A 682 28.79 31.86 10.53
CA GLY A 682 29.59 30.90 11.29
C GLY A 682 29.75 29.61 10.50
N ASP A 683 30.97 29.33 10.03
CA ASP A 683 31.29 28.08 9.35
C ASP A 683 31.01 26.88 10.27
N PHE A 684 30.04 26.05 9.91
CA PHE A 684 29.78 24.78 10.58
C PHE A 684 30.86 23.75 10.19
N LEU A 685 32.07 23.95 10.69
CA LEU A 685 33.08 22.90 10.77
C LEU A 685 32.58 21.81 11.75
N VAL A 686 32.32 20.63 11.20
CA VAL A 686 31.98 19.43 11.95
C VAL A 686 33.12 19.09 12.92
N LYS A 687 32.93 19.40 14.22
CA LYS A 687 33.85 18.98 15.27
C LYS A 687 33.65 17.49 15.56
N ASN A 688 34.49 16.66 14.92
CA ASN A 688 34.65 15.25 15.29
C ASN A 688 35.16 15.14 16.74
N ASN A 689 34.30 14.68 17.65
CA ASN A 689 34.71 14.24 18.98
C ASN A 689 35.19 12.78 18.92
N ASN A 690 36.43 12.59 18.48
CA ASN A 690 37.18 11.35 18.73
C ASN A 690 38.35 11.66 19.66
N ASN A 691 38.22 11.32 20.94
CA ASN A 691 39.30 11.34 21.92
C ASN A 691 39.11 10.17 22.89
N HIS A 692 39.72 9.03 22.56
CA HIS A 692 40.39 8.11 23.49
C HIS A 692 40.81 6.83 22.75
N MET A 693 42.07 6.77 22.32
CA MET A 693 42.93 5.59 22.42
C MET A 693 44.40 6.03 22.30
N GLU A 694 45.30 5.23 22.86
CA GLU A 694 46.68 5.63 23.20
C GLU A 694 47.64 5.45 22.03
N ASP A 695 48.38 6.50 21.66
CA ASP A 695 49.46 6.40 20.68
C ASP A 695 50.73 5.78 21.30
N LYS A 696 51.07 4.55 20.86
CA LYS A 696 52.43 4.00 20.98
C LYS A 696 53.23 4.33 19.72
N LYS A 697 54.24 5.18 19.87
CA LYS A 697 55.28 5.46 18.86
C LYS A 697 55.86 4.18 18.26
N ILE A 698 55.86 4.07 16.93
CA ILE A 698 56.95 3.45 16.15
C ILE A 698 57.19 4.32 14.90
N GLU A 699 58.42 4.75 14.69
CA GLU A 699 58.86 5.50 13.51
C GLU A 699 59.16 4.56 12.34
N SER A 700 58.97 5.02 11.09
CA SER A 700 59.65 4.43 9.92
C SER A 700 59.98 5.52 8.89
N PRO A 701 61.11 5.43 8.16
CA PRO A 701 61.70 6.58 7.49
C PRO A 701 61.30 6.75 6.01
N SER A 702 61.57 7.96 5.52
CA SER A 702 61.31 8.48 4.18
C SER A 702 62.06 7.82 3.02
N THR A 703 61.38 7.66 1.88
CA THR A 703 61.95 7.78 0.51
C THR A 703 60.80 8.15 -0.43
N ALA A 704 60.68 9.41 -0.89
CA ALA A 704 61.35 10.01 -2.05
C ALA A 704 60.68 9.68 -3.40
N ILE A 705 60.29 10.74 -4.12
CA ILE A 705 59.47 10.70 -5.35
C ILE A 705 60.34 10.46 -6.58
N GLY A 706 59.90 9.59 -7.50
CA GLY A 706 60.43 9.47 -8.86
C GLY A 706 59.32 9.37 -9.91
N ARG A 707 59.26 10.31 -10.86
CA ARG A 707 58.40 10.25 -12.05
C ARG A 707 59.11 9.49 -13.17
N VAL A 708 58.43 8.61 -13.93
CA VAL A 708 58.54 8.45 -15.41
C VAL A 708 57.27 7.75 -15.97
N VAL A 709 56.54 8.47 -16.83
CA VAL A 709 55.89 8.10 -18.12
C VAL A 709 55.39 6.66 -18.40
N GLU A 710 54.06 6.53 -18.55
CA GLU A 710 53.20 5.82 -19.57
C GLU A 710 53.55 4.41 -20.15
N PRO A 711 52.57 3.66 -20.73
CA PRO A 711 51.20 4.06 -21.15
C PRO A 711 50.05 3.59 -20.26
#